data_AF-A7NH65-F1
#
_entry.id   AF-A7NH65-F1
#
_cell.length_a   1.000
_cell.length_b   1.000
_cell.length_c   1.000
_cell.angle_alpha   90.00
_cell.angle_beta   90.00
_cell.angle_gamma   90.00
#
_symmetry.space_group_name_H-M   'P 1'
#
loop_
_entity.id
_entity.type
_entity.pdbx_description
1 polymer ?
#
loop_
_entity_poly.entity_id
_entity_poly.type
_entity_poly.pdbx_seq_one_letter_code
_entity_poly.pdbx_strand_id
1 'polypeptide(L)'
;MLSVLWVLPALITVAVALSMRLEATKYPDAATAQRWKNRLWPALFVGISVSLVIYAVLVRIEEDVTAFPNTITEPAPGIGHTLAVRYPQMIRFDAPEINPLTLTIWFERQAGATPLTLTIELSSSSLRFIEPNSAGMSAEPRLTLTVDSRSLPQQVRMQPLASDGDERMIVDVTLRDATGRETLTKPLIIARETRTAFYWRVVKNRFFGDAGLALAVASAVLGIGWQLLNEGRQTRVGQQRERIRELYDVFERDLLEWALASQTLKQEAAKDWETQACYELHDVLKNQERQLKNVATQTRVKRLLHDGAEYYRAGDFQRCTTVLDLVIQVYASVYPELNDLPRHLPDARTADRQQTEAILHICGVLLHRFQTDAHELAAAALDALASQPDDHEAKKSLLQFISSPSNEPGAIELNKLALNDPRVRRRLTDRLPWTFVWPPIPVTPGAVTRTESVTAWLDANGLEIHPFDVHELQVHQPFLASVTLPEAQRTAIIQSQPLIVVGHRFDCHIAAVALSEELRRFYKPLPPSEQPMLVLVRLSDQNATGRNETLNSVVREAGTAWLRLIAEQPGVLLWLPDDEQALLAEWLVWVSGSSQALRQRLRRAGLKSGVQEQIILRRLDDLLTGIDTGAPHPEMFLNWLAIRPPGVNHMRLIVIHTGDTRAMSVADALSAVQDARVTWTLFTSPARGRTFAETHGVALEWSEDELLELLNVAVRSAGKSGKRLTSLMELDDLALNEEQFLLDTLKRARGSFERALAICQDALVHHLTRRPDQNDPKYLFLNENDFIVALLRN
;
A
#
# COMPACT_ATOMS: atom_id res chain seq x y z
N MET A 1 7.26 73.13 36.02
CA MET A 1 6.82 72.04 36.92
C MET A 1 5.85 71.05 36.26
N LEU A 2 4.94 71.48 35.37
CA LEU A 2 4.00 70.57 34.65
C LEU A 2 4.67 69.53 33.74
N SER A 3 5.81 69.86 33.11
CA SER A 3 6.55 68.95 32.23
C SER A 3 7.23 67.77 32.94
N VAL A 4 7.45 67.85 34.27
CA VAL A 4 8.10 66.78 35.05
C VAL A 4 7.10 65.68 35.46
N LEU A 5 5.80 66.01 35.59
CA LEU A 5 4.77 65.05 36.00
C LEU A 5 4.46 63.99 34.93
N TRP A 6 4.82 64.23 33.66
CA TRP A 6 4.54 63.30 32.57
C TRP A 6 5.58 62.21 32.37
N VAL A 7 6.81 62.47 32.82
CA VAL A 7 7.94 61.56 32.64
C VAL A 7 7.83 60.38 33.62
N LEU A 8 7.21 60.57 34.78
CA LEU A 8 7.11 59.54 35.83
C LEU A 8 6.28 58.31 35.41
N PRO A 9 5.04 58.44 34.87
CA PRO A 9 4.24 57.29 34.43
C PRO A 9 4.86 56.54 33.25
N ALA A 10 5.48 57.27 32.31
CA ALA A 10 6.20 56.69 31.18
C ALA A 10 7.46 55.93 31.64
N LEU A 11 8.20 56.44 32.62
CA LEU A 11 9.34 55.73 33.22
C LEU A 11 8.91 54.46 33.96
N ILE A 12 7.80 54.50 34.70
CA ILE A 12 7.27 53.33 35.42
C ILE A 12 6.85 52.23 34.42
N THR A 13 6.19 52.59 33.33
CA THR A 13 5.76 51.61 32.32
C THR A 13 6.94 50.99 31.56
N VAL A 14 7.97 51.78 31.24
CA VAL A 14 9.23 51.28 30.66
C VAL A 14 9.97 50.38 31.66
N ALA A 15 10.05 50.76 32.94
CA ALA A 15 10.72 49.96 33.96
C ALA A 15 10.03 48.60 34.20
N VAL A 16 8.70 48.56 34.24
CA VAL A 16 7.92 47.32 34.37
C VAL A 16 8.10 46.43 33.13
N ALA A 17 8.07 47.01 31.93
CA ALA A 17 8.31 46.26 30.69
C ALA A 17 9.72 45.68 30.61
N LEU A 18 10.74 46.42 31.07
CA LEU A 18 12.12 45.98 31.10
C LEU A 18 12.34 44.86 32.12
N SER A 19 11.78 45.00 33.33
CA SER A 19 11.85 43.98 34.38
C SER A 19 11.21 42.66 33.95
N MET A 20 10.01 42.71 33.34
CA MET A 20 9.36 41.50 32.84
C MET A 20 10.08 40.86 31.64
N ARG A 21 10.72 41.67 30.78
CA ARG A 21 11.53 41.15 29.65
C ARG A 21 12.79 40.43 30.14
N LEU A 22 13.45 40.93 31.18
CA LEU A 22 14.61 40.29 31.82
C LEU A 22 14.23 38.98 32.53
N GLU A 23 13.02 38.87 33.08
CA GLU A 23 12.49 37.62 33.66
C GLU A 23 12.23 36.56 32.57
N ALA A 24 11.67 36.97 31.42
CA ALA A 24 11.34 36.07 30.31
C ALA A 24 12.58 35.42 29.67
N THR A 25 13.74 36.10 29.68
CA THR A 25 15.01 35.57 29.15
C THR A 25 15.67 34.51 30.04
N LYS A 26 15.18 34.27 31.27
CA LYS A 26 15.73 33.25 32.19
C LYS A 26 15.18 31.84 31.96
N TYR A 27 14.14 31.66 31.15
CA TYR A 27 13.48 30.36 30.94
C TYR A 27 13.77 29.80 29.54
N PRO A 28 14.32 28.57 29.42
CA PRO A 28 14.68 27.97 28.13
C PRO A 28 13.50 27.34 27.35
N ASP A 29 12.32 27.21 27.97
CA ASP A 29 11.16 26.54 27.36
C ASP A 29 10.30 27.51 26.50
N ALA A 30 10.07 27.16 25.24
CA ALA A 30 9.30 27.98 24.30
C ALA A 30 7.84 28.20 24.73
N ALA A 31 7.24 27.23 25.44
CA ALA A 31 5.88 27.32 25.94
C ALA A 31 5.72 28.35 27.08
N THR A 32 6.70 28.44 27.98
CA THR A 32 6.70 29.45 29.06
C THR A 32 7.04 30.82 28.52
N ALA A 33 7.98 30.94 27.58
CA ALA A 33 8.29 32.22 26.90
C ALA A 33 7.05 32.80 26.18
N GLN A 34 6.24 31.96 25.54
CA GLN A 34 5.01 32.39 24.87
C GLN A 34 3.90 32.81 25.85
N ARG A 35 3.77 32.13 27.01
CA ARG A 35 2.85 32.55 28.09
C ARG A 35 3.24 33.92 28.65
N TRP A 36 4.52 34.21 28.75
CA TRP A 36 5.02 35.52 29.17
C TRP A 36 4.75 36.60 28.12
N LYS A 37 4.99 36.33 26.84
CA LYS A 37 4.66 37.24 25.74
C LYS A 37 3.18 37.62 25.72
N ASN A 38 2.29 36.65 25.97
CA ASN A 38 0.85 36.87 26.04
C ASN A 38 0.40 37.70 27.25
N ARG A 39 1.19 37.76 28.34
CA ARG A 39 0.93 38.63 29.49
C ARG A 39 1.57 40.02 29.35
N LEU A 40 2.70 40.10 28.66
CA LEU A 40 3.49 41.32 28.51
C LEU A 40 2.80 42.37 27.64
N TRP A 41 2.25 41.97 26.49
CA TRP A 41 1.63 42.90 25.54
C TRP A 41 0.41 43.63 26.11
N PRO A 42 -0.55 42.95 26.78
CA PRO A 42 -1.67 43.64 27.42
C PRO A 42 -1.24 44.65 28.49
N ALA A 43 -0.26 44.28 29.33
CA ALA A 43 0.23 45.16 30.40
C ALA A 43 0.92 46.42 29.87
N LEU A 44 1.74 46.29 28.81
CA LEU A 44 2.38 47.41 28.13
C LEU A 44 1.36 48.37 27.51
N PHE A 45 0.34 47.84 26.83
CA PHE A 45 -0.70 48.65 26.19
C PHE A 45 -1.58 49.38 27.20
N VAL A 46 -1.94 48.75 28.33
CA VAL A 46 -2.67 49.42 29.43
C VAL A 46 -1.81 50.55 30.01
N GLY A 47 -0.52 50.30 30.24
CA GLY A 47 0.41 51.31 30.74
C GLY A 47 0.52 52.54 29.82
N ILE A 48 0.65 52.32 28.51
CA ILE A 48 0.72 53.41 27.51
C ILE A 48 -0.62 54.18 27.47
N SER A 49 -1.75 53.49 27.54
CA SER A 49 -3.09 54.10 27.51
C SER A 49 -3.35 54.98 28.74
N VAL A 50 -3.00 54.51 29.93
CA VAL A 50 -3.09 55.28 31.18
C VAL A 50 -2.18 56.50 31.12
N SER A 51 -0.96 56.34 30.61
CA SER A 51 -0.03 57.45 30.42
C SER A 51 -0.68 58.50 29.54
N LEU A 52 -1.06 58.18 28.29
CA LEU A 52 -1.72 59.09 27.33
C LEU A 52 -2.92 59.87 27.91
N VAL A 53 -3.76 59.24 28.73
CA VAL A 53 -4.88 59.91 29.39
C VAL A 53 -4.42 60.96 30.40
N ILE A 54 -3.38 60.67 31.18
CA ILE A 54 -2.75 61.66 32.04
C ILE A 54 -2.20 62.84 31.21
N TYR A 55 -1.80 62.63 29.94
CA TYR A 55 -1.37 63.73 29.04
C TYR A 55 -2.51 64.66 28.76
N ALA A 56 -3.60 64.06 28.29
CA ALA A 56 -4.71 64.79 27.73
C ALA A 56 -5.35 65.67 28.81
N VAL A 57 -5.35 65.18 30.06
CA VAL A 57 -5.77 65.94 31.23
C VAL A 57 -4.81 67.09 31.54
N LEU A 58 -3.49 66.87 31.51
CA LEU A 58 -2.50 67.91 31.86
C LEU A 58 -2.40 69.02 30.80
N VAL A 59 -2.47 68.69 29.51
CA VAL A 59 -2.43 69.69 28.42
C VAL A 59 -3.67 70.60 28.45
N ARG A 60 -4.86 70.06 28.75
CA ARG A 60 -6.10 70.85 28.82
C ARG A 60 -6.24 71.69 30.08
N ILE A 61 -5.55 71.34 31.17
CA ILE A 61 -5.46 72.19 32.36
C ILE A 61 -4.80 73.54 32.04
N GLU A 62 -3.95 73.60 31.00
CA GLU A 62 -3.28 74.83 30.57
C GLU A 62 -4.21 75.80 29.82
N GLU A 63 -5.23 75.28 29.11
CA GLU A 63 -6.23 76.08 28.39
C GLU A 63 -7.24 76.77 29.32
N ASP A 64 -7.64 76.12 30.43
CA ASP A 64 -8.58 76.66 31.44
C ASP A 64 -7.96 77.78 32.32
N VAL A 65 -6.70 78.18 32.08
CA VAL A 65 -5.97 79.18 32.88
C VAL A 65 -6.33 80.63 32.54
N THR A 66 -6.96 80.90 31.39
CA THR A 66 -7.34 82.27 30.96
C THR A 66 -8.63 82.75 31.65
N ALA A 67 -8.59 83.92 32.32
CA ALA A 67 -9.70 84.42 33.13
C ALA A 67 -10.90 84.83 32.26
N PHE A 68 -12.08 84.27 32.52
CA PHE A 68 -13.34 84.68 31.88
C PHE A 68 -13.75 86.09 32.37
N PRO A 69 -13.81 87.11 31.49
CA PRO A 69 -14.33 88.42 31.86
C PRO A 69 -15.86 88.39 31.81
N ASN A 70 -16.50 88.88 32.86
CA ASN A 70 -17.96 89.05 32.91
C ASN A 70 -18.32 90.49 32.54
N THR A 71 -19.52 90.70 32.01
CA THR A 71 -20.00 92.05 31.64
C THR A 71 -21.38 92.26 32.24
N ILE A 72 -21.56 93.38 32.95
CA ILE A 72 -22.86 93.82 33.44
C ILE A 72 -23.28 95.05 32.63
N THR A 73 -24.55 95.08 32.22
CA THR A 73 -25.18 96.20 31.50
C THR A 73 -26.44 96.61 32.24
N GLU A 74 -26.53 97.87 32.66
CA GLU A 74 -27.65 98.40 33.45
C GLU A 74 -28.14 99.75 32.86
N PRO A 75 -29.46 99.96 32.68
CA PRO A 75 -30.01 101.22 32.18
C PRO A 75 -29.97 102.33 33.26
N ALA A 76 -29.47 103.52 32.91
CA ALA A 76 -29.49 104.68 33.80
C ALA A 76 -30.89 105.35 33.76
N PRO A 77 -31.64 105.40 34.88
CA PRO A 77 -33.01 105.90 34.89
C PRO A 77 -33.09 107.38 34.48
N GLY A 78 -33.97 107.71 33.54
CA GLY A 78 -34.27 109.10 33.15
C GLY A 78 -33.26 109.80 32.23
N ILE A 79 -32.18 109.13 31.83
CA ILE A 79 -31.05 109.75 31.09
C ILE A 79 -30.87 109.15 29.68
N GLY A 80 -31.54 108.05 29.33
CA GLY A 80 -31.51 107.44 27.99
C GLY A 80 -30.16 106.81 27.60
N HIS A 81 -29.36 106.40 28.59
CA HIS A 81 -28.05 105.78 28.40
C HIS A 81 -27.93 104.49 29.23
N THR A 82 -27.17 103.52 28.73
CA THR A 82 -26.93 102.21 29.39
C THR A 82 -25.48 102.15 29.85
N LEU A 83 -25.24 101.86 31.13
CA LEU A 83 -23.91 101.67 31.70
C LEU A 83 -23.47 100.23 31.46
N ALA A 84 -22.34 100.04 30.80
CA ALA A 84 -21.71 98.74 30.61
C ALA A 84 -20.38 98.70 31.38
N VAL A 85 -20.22 97.69 32.23
CA VAL A 85 -19.01 97.46 33.01
C VAL A 85 -18.51 96.03 32.77
N ARG A 86 -17.30 95.92 32.24
CA ARG A 86 -16.59 94.65 32.07
C ARG A 86 -15.55 94.48 33.17
N TYR A 87 -15.65 93.38 33.90
CA TYR A 87 -14.82 93.09 35.07
C TYR A 87 -14.51 91.58 35.18
N PRO A 88 -13.39 91.19 35.82
CA PRO A 88 -13.07 89.78 36.03
C PRO A 88 -14.01 89.18 37.08
N GLN A 89 -14.64 88.03 36.76
CA GLN A 89 -15.57 87.37 37.69
C GLN A 89 -14.86 86.71 38.88
N MET A 90 -13.60 86.32 38.68
CA MET A 90 -12.81 85.59 39.66
C MET A 90 -11.34 86.05 39.64
N ILE A 91 -10.75 86.25 40.81
CA ILE A 91 -9.36 86.67 41.00
C ILE A 91 -8.61 85.60 41.81
N ARG A 92 -7.37 85.30 41.40
CA ARG A 92 -6.48 84.36 42.08
C ARG A 92 -5.57 85.12 43.05
N PHE A 93 -5.35 84.59 44.24
CA PHE A 93 -4.38 85.14 45.20
C PHE A 93 -3.24 84.15 45.43
N ASP A 94 -2.01 84.66 45.63
CA ASP A 94 -0.69 83.98 45.72
C ASP A 94 0.24 84.06 44.48
N ALA A 95 0.06 85.06 43.62
CA ALA A 95 1.09 85.50 42.68
C ALA A 95 1.53 86.93 43.07
N PRO A 96 2.81 87.32 42.91
CA PRO A 96 3.28 88.63 43.36
C PRO A 96 2.42 89.74 42.74
N GLU A 97 1.87 90.60 43.60
CA GLU A 97 0.87 91.66 43.32
C GLU A 97 1.42 92.77 42.41
N ILE A 98 1.85 92.43 41.19
CA ILE A 98 2.53 93.37 40.30
C ILE A 98 1.62 93.85 39.17
N ASN A 99 0.56 93.10 38.83
CA ASN A 99 -0.29 93.46 37.70
C ASN A 99 -1.65 94.02 38.15
N PRO A 100 -1.94 95.31 37.91
CA PRO A 100 -3.24 95.88 38.18
C PRO A 100 -4.30 95.24 37.27
N LEU A 101 -5.43 94.85 37.87
CA LEU A 101 -6.61 94.35 37.16
C LEU A 101 -7.24 95.50 36.38
N THR A 102 -7.81 95.23 35.21
CA THR A 102 -8.44 96.28 34.38
C THR A 102 -9.96 96.13 34.44
N LEU A 103 -10.62 97.18 34.92
CA LEU A 103 -12.06 97.36 34.85
C LEU A 103 -12.35 98.31 33.69
N THR A 104 -13.19 97.89 32.74
CA THR A 104 -13.51 98.71 31.56
C THR A 104 -14.95 99.18 31.66
N ILE A 105 -15.17 100.49 31.62
CA ILE A 105 -16.49 101.12 31.73
C ILE A 105 -16.77 101.92 30.46
N TRP A 106 -17.98 101.79 29.92
CA TRP A 106 -18.46 102.63 28.84
C TRP A 106 -19.97 102.84 28.94
N PHE A 107 -20.45 103.87 28.24
CA PHE A 107 -21.88 104.11 28.05
C PHE A 107 -22.30 103.72 26.63
N GLU A 108 -23.46 103.09 26.52
CA GLU A 108 -24.13 102.88 25.25
C GLU A 108 -25.33 103.83 25.15
N ARG A 109 -25.31 104.70 24.12
CA ARG A 109 -26.35 105.70 23.87
C ARG A 109 -27.59 105.04 23.27
N GLN A 110 -28.76 105.27 23.86
CA GLN A 110 -30.03 104.83 23.28
C GLN A 110 -30.52 105.86 22.24
N ALA A 111 -31.16 105.39 21.17
CA ALA A 111 -31.51 106.20 20.01
C ALA A 111 -32.33 107.45 20.40
N GLY A 112 -31.78 108.65 20.14
CA GLY A 112 -32.45 109.94 20.38
C GLY A 112 -32.00 110.73 21.63
N ALA A 113 -31.15 110.18 22.51
CA ALA A 113 -30.70 110.87 23.72
C ALA A 113 -29.73 112.05 23.43
N THR A 114 -29.82 113.18 24.14
CA THR A 114 -28.91 114.34 23.99
C THR A 114 -27.55 114.12 24.66
N PRO A 115 -26.45 114.71 24.16
CA PRO A 115 -25.13 114.60 24.80
C PRO A 115 -25.15 115.17 26.22
N LEU A 116 -24.55 114.44 27.17
CA LEU A 116 -24.54 114.75 28.60
C LEU A 116 -23.17 114.42 29.20
N THR A 117 -22.81 115.15 30.25
CA THR A 117 -21.62 114.89 31.08
C THR A 117 -22.07 114.23 32.37
N LEU A 118 -21.58 113.02 32.64
CA LEU A 118 -21.87 112.24 33.86
C LEU A 118 -20.58 111.94 34.61
N THR A 119 -20.66 111.86 35.94
CA THR A 119 -19.50 111.48 36.78
C THR A 119 -19.74 110.12 37.41
N ILE A 120 -18.79 109.20 37.27
CA ILE A 120 -18.79 107.90 37.92
C ILE A 120 -17.85 107.93 39.12
N GLU A 121 -18.37 107.52 40.27
CA GLU A 121 -17.60 107.26 41.48
C GLU A 121 -17.48 105.74 41.68
N LEU A 122 -16.25 105.27 41.88
CA LEU A 122 -15.97 103.87 42.22
C LEU A 122 -15.53 103.79 43.68
N SER A 123 -16.21 102.97 44.47
CA SER A 123 -15.84 102.73 45.86
C SER A 123 -15.70 101.24 46.14
N SER A 124 -14.66 100.87 46.88
CA SER A 124 -14.47 99.52 47.38
C SER A 124 -13.64 99.57 48.66
N SER A 125 -14.00 98.76 49.65
CA SER A 125 -13.21 98.58 50.87
C SER A 125 -12.03 97.62 50.68
N SER A 126 -12.00 96.85 49.58
CA SER A 126 -11.05 95.75 49.35
C SER A 126 -10.11 95.98 48.16
N LEU A 127 -10.29 97.08 47.42
CA LEU A 127 -9.54 97.40 46.20
C LEU A 127 -9.11 98.86 46.22
N ARG A 128 -7.91 99.14 45.70
CA ARG A 128 -7.42 100.48 45.35
C ARG A 128 -7.57 100.71 43.87
N PHE A 129 -8.03 101.90 43.48
CA PHE A 129 -8.12 102.30 42.07
C PHE A 129 -6.95 103.21 41.70
N ILE A 130 -6.41 103.02 40.50
CA ILE A 130 -5.28 103.79 39.96
C ILE A 130 -5.80 104.58 38.76
N GLU A 131 -5.79 105.91 38.87
CA GLU A 131 -6.19 106.80 37.78
C GLU A 131 -5.16 106.80 36.64
N PRO A 132 -5.60 106.92 35.37
CA PRO A 132 -4.70 106.80 34.24
C PRO A 132 -3.76 108.00 33.99
N ASN A 133 -3.98 109.19 34.60
CA ASN A 133 -3.27 110.43 34.20
C ASN A 133 -2.78 111.37 35.34
N SER A 134 -2.69 110.92 36.59
CA SER A 134 -2.18 111.73 37.71
C SER A 134 -1.13 110.95 38.51
N ALA A 135 0.08 111.51 38.66
CA ALA A 135 1.15 110.94 39.49
C ALA A 135 0.91 111.17 41.00
N GLY A 136 -0.35 111.09 41.45
CA GLY A 136 -0.78 111.42 42.80
C GLY A 136 -1.99 110.58 43.23
N MET A 137 -1.91 110.07 44.46
CA MET A 137 -2.88 109.18 45.09
C MET A 137 -4.22 109.89 45.39
N SER A 138 -5.34 109.31 44.94
CA SER A 138 -6.70 109.66 45.42
C SER A 138 -7.41 108.41 45.94
N ALA A 139 -8.09 108.54 47.07
CA ALA A 139 -8.86 107.45 47.71
C ALA A 139 -10.22 107.20 47.04
N GLU A 140 -10.66 108.07 46.14
CA GLU A 140 -11.91 107.96 45.40
C GLU A 140 -11.67 108.41 43.94
N PRO A 141 -11.58 107.50 42.96
CA PRO A 141 -11.48 107.91 41.56
C PRO A 141 -12.83 108.48 41.11
N ARG A 142 -12.82 109.72 40.64
CA ARG A 142 -13.98 110.36 40.00
C ARG A 142 -13.71 110.42 38.50
N LEU A 143 -14.42 109.60 37.73
CA LEU A 143 -14.28 109.57 36.28
C LEU A 143 -15.40 110.40 35.67
N THR A 144 -15.06 111.57 35.13
CA THR A 144 -16.00 112.37 34.35
C THR A 144 -16.01 111.85 32.92
N LEU A 145 -17.16 111.34 32.50
CA LEU A 145 -17.39 110.80 31.16
C LEU A 145 -18.31 111.74 30.39
N THR A 146 -17.79 112.33 29.31
CA THR A 146 -18.55 113.16 28.39
C THR A 146 -19.04 112.30 27.24
N VAL A 147 -20.36 112.13 27.11
CA VAL A 147 -20.95 111.27 26.08
C VAL A 147 -21.23 112.09 24.83
N ASP A 148 -20.21 112.26 23.99
CA ASP A 148 -20.38 112.66 22.58
C ASP A 148 -20.61 111.44 21.69
N SER A 149 -20.94 111.67 20.42
CA SER A 149 -21.38 110.65 19.42
C SER A 149 -20.50 109.37 19.27
N ARG A 150 -19.35 109.28 19.92
CA ARG A 150 -18.56 108.05 20.12
C ARG A 150 -18.10 107.94 21.58
N SER A 151 -18.72 107.07 22.37
CA SER A 151 -18.24 106.72 23.71
C SER A 151 -17.01 105.82 23.60
N LEU A 152 -15.85 106.30 24.05
CA LEU A 152 -14.65 105.49 24.17
C LEU A 152 -14.66 104.75 25.52
N PRO A 153 -14.40 103.43 25.55
CA PRO A 153 -14.30 102.69 26.81
C PRO A 153 -13.13 103.22 27.64
N GLN A 154 -13.44 103.60 28.89
CA GLN A 154 -12.42 104.00 29.84
C GLN A 154 -11.97 102.80 30.67
N GLN A 155 -10.66 102.65 30.78
CA GLN A 155 -10.04 101.59 31.57
C GLN A 155 -9.57 102.14 32.90
N VAL A 156 -10.02 101.51 33.97
CA VAL A 156 -9.62 101.79 35.34
C VAL A 156 -8.79 100.63 35.83
N ARG A 157 -7.61 100.94 36.35
CA ARG A 157 -6.73 99.93 36.94
C ARG A 157 -7.09 99.77 38.41
N MET A 158 -7.27 98.52 38.84
CA MET A 158 -7.61 98.15 40.21
C MET A 158 -6.51 97.28 40.78
N GLN A 159 -6.06 97.60 41.98
CA GLN A 159 -5.11 96.80 42.73
C GLN A 159 -5.79 96.29 44.00
N PRO A 160 -5.89 94.96 44.19
CA PRO A 160 -6.42 94.40 45.44
C PRO A 160 -5.61 94.85 46.64
N LEU A 161 -6.27 95.17 47.75
CA LEU A 161 -5.63 95.45 49.03
C LEU A 161 -5.36 94.13 49.77
N ALA A 162 -4.16 93.99 50.32
CA ALA A 162 -3.84 92.89 51.22
C ALA A 162 -4.54 93.10 52.59
N SER A 163 -5.80 92.70 52.72
CA SER A 163 -6.51 92.64 54.01
C SER A 163 -7.66 91.62 54.00
N ASP A 164 -7.72 90.90 55.13
CA ASP A 164 -8.65 89.89 55.67
C ASP A 164 -9.62 89.14 54.74
N GLY A 165 -9.29 87.84 54.53
CA GLY A 165 -10.21 86.71 54.71
C GLY A 165 -11.40 86.49 53.77
N ASP A 166 -11.95 87.52 53.14
CA ASP A 166 -13.21 87.37 52.41
C ASP A 166 -13.02 86.71 51.03
N GLU A 167 -13.85 85.69 50.78
CA GLU A 167 -13.93 84.94 49.51
C GLU A 167 -14.52 85.79 48.36
N ARG A 168 -14.99 87.00 48.64
CA ARG A 168 -15.66 87.90 47.69
C ARG A 168 -15.22 89.34 47.89
N MET A 169 -14.87 90.01 46.80
CA MET A 169 -14.60 91.45 46.76
C MET A 169 -15.79 92.17 46.13
N ILE A 170 -16.21 93.29 46.70
CA ILE A 170 -17.33 94.10 46.21
C ILE A 170 -16.82 95.46 45.73
N VAL A 171 -17.19 95.85 44.51
CA VAL A 171 -16.95 97.18 43.94
C VAL A 171 -18.28 97.85 43.67
N ASP A 172 -18.57 98.95 44.34
CA ASP A 172 -19.74 99.76 44.07
C ASP A 172 -19.45 100.78 42.98
N VAL A 173 -20.28 100.77 41.94
CA VAL A 173 -20.22 101.73 40.83
C VAL A 173 -21.40 102.67 40.97
N THR A 174 -21.12 103.94 41.28
CA THR A 174 -22.13 104.99 41.50
C THR A 174 -22.08 106.04 40.40
N LEU A 175 -23.24 106.35 39.81
CA LEU A 175 -23.44 107.33 38.76
C LEU A 175 -24.05 108.61 39.32
N ARG A 176 -23.44 109.77 39.02
CA ARG A 176 -23.96 111.10 39.37
C ARG A 176 -24.19 111.96 38.13
N ASP A 177 -25.27 112.74 38.13
CA ASP A 177 -25.61 113.69 37.06
C ASP A 177 -24.80 115.01 37.15
N ALA A 178 -25.00 115.91 36.16
CA ALA A 178 -24.31 117.20 36.10
C ALA A 178 -24.64 118.16 37.27
N THR A 179 -25.67 117.86 38.06
CA THR A 179 -26.02 118.60 39.29
C THR A 179 -25.45 117.96 40.56
N GLY A 180 -24.74 116.83 40.43
CA GLY A 180 -24.14 116.06 41.52
C GLY A 180 -25.09 115.06 42.18
N ARG A 181 -26.31 114.89 41.65
CA ARG A 181 -27.33 113.99 42.21
C ARG A 181 -27.09 112.55 41.76
N GLU A 182 -27.19 111.61 42.71
CA GLU A 182 -27.04 110.18 42.44
C GLU A 182 -28.20 109.65 41.60
N THR A 183 -27.86 108.89 40.56
CA THR A 183 -28.82 108.37 39.58
C THR A 183 -28.83 106.84 39.52
N LEU A 184 -27.72 106.17 39.88
CA LEU A 184 -27.63 104.71 39.97
C LEU A 184 -26.45 104.29 40.86
N THR A 185 -26.61 103.27 41.70
CA THR A 185 -25.50 102.57 42.39
C THR A 185 -25.64 101.07 42.19
N LYS A 186 -24.57 100.38 41.76
CA LYS A 186 -24.58 98.92 41.54
C LYS A 186 -23.34 98.25 42.16
N PRO A 187 -23.52 97.21 43.01
CA PRO A 187 -22.42 96.39 43.50
C PRO A 187 -21.99 95.34 42.48
N LEU A 188 -20.68 95.24 42.22
CA LEU A 188 -20.04 94.19 41.43
C LEU A 188 -19.36 93.20 42.37
N ILE A 189 -19.73 91.92 42.31
CA ILE A 189 -19.17 90.86 43.15
C ILE A 189 -18.10 90.10 42.37
N ILE A 190 -16.89 90.01 42.93
CA ILE A 190 -15.75 89.29 42.36
C ILE A 190 -15.31 88.18 43.32
N ALA A 191 -15.32 86.94 42.89
CA ALA A 191 -14.96 85.78 43.73
C ALA A 191 -13.42 85.58 43.83
N ARG A 192 -12.95 85.06 44.96
CA ARG A 192 -11.53 84.78 45.23
C ARG A 192 -11.31 83.26 45.36
N GLU A 193 -10.32 82.70 44.66
CA GLU A 193 -9.98 81.26 44.74
C GLU A 193 -8.46 81.05 44.88
N THR A 194 -8.05 80.04 45.67
CA THR A 194 -6.64 79.64 45.83
C THR A 194 -6.17 78.74 44.68
N ARG A 195 -4.86 78.76 44.41
CA ARG A 195 -4.26 77.99 43.30
C ARG A 195 -4.44 76.47 43.46
N THR A 196 -4.41 75.96 44.70
CA THR A 196 -4.56 74.54 45.00
C THR A 196 -6.00 74.05 44.81
N ALA A 197 -7.00 74.84 45.22
CA ALA A 197 -8.41 74.52 45.04
C ALA A 197 -8.79 74.42 43.55
N PHE A 198 -8.25 75.32 42.72
CA PHE A 198 -8.42 75.29 41.27
C PHE A 198 -7.89 73.99 40.65
N TYR A 199 -6.61 73.64 40.91
CA TYR A 199 -6.02 72.44 40.32
C TYR A 199 -6.78 71.17 40.70
N TRP A 200 -7.22 71.05 41.95
CA TRP A 200 -7.95 69.88 42.40
C TRP A 200 -9.32 69.74 41.73
N ARG A 201 -10.07 70.86 41.61
CA ARG A 201 -11.38 70.88 40.96
C ARG A 201 -11.29 70.50 39.48
N VAL A 202 -10.30 71.04 38.77
CA VAL A 202 -10.12 70.77 37.32
C VAL A 202 -9.67 69.31 37.10
N VAL A 203 -8.71 68.82 37.88
CA VAL A 203 -8.26 67.42 37.78
C VAL A 203 -9.44 66.47 38.06
N LYS A 204 -10.20 66.68 39.13
CA LYS A 204 -11.33 65.80 39.50
C LYS A 204 -12.41 65.77 38.42
N ASN A 205 -12.84 66.92 37.92
CA ASN A 205 -13.92 67.00 36.94
C ASN A 205 -13.53 66.40 35.58
N ARG A 206 -12.26 66.48 35.20
CA ARG A 206 -11.79 65.97 33.90
C ARG A 206 -11.42 64.49 33.94
N PHE A 207 -10.83 64.00 35.04
CA PHE A 207 -10.45 62.59 35.17
C PHE A 207 -11.67 61.66 35.31
N PHE A 208 -12.72 62.11 36.03
CA PHE A 208 -13.99 61.39 36.16
C PHE A 208 -15.05 61.78 35.10
N GLY A 209 -14.67 62.58 34.11
CA GLY A 209 -15.51 62.96 32.97
C GLY A 209 -15.08 62.25 31.68
N ASP A 210 -14.98 63.00 30.59
CA ASP A 210 -14.78 62.50 29.22
C ASP A 210 -13.52 61.64 29.05
N ALA A 211 -12.42 61.98 29.74
CA ALA A 211 -11.15 61.28 29.62
C ALA A 211 -11.17 59.89 30.28
N GLY A 212 -11.86 59.75 31.43
CA GLY A 212 -12.06 58.47 32.10
C GLY A 212 -12.96 57.53 31.31
N LEU A 213 -14.01 58.07 30.67
CA LEU A 213 -14.91 57.30 29.80
C LEU A 213 -14.18 56.74 28.57
N ALA A 214 -13.34 57.55 27.92
CA ALA A 214 -12.55 57.12 26.76
C ALA A 214 -11.59 55.96 27.10
N LEU A 215 -10.96 55.98 28.27
CA LEU A 215 -10.09 54.89 28.75
C LEU A 215 -10.88 53.57 28.96
N ALA A 216 -12.09 53.67 29.52
CA ALA A 216 -12.93 52.50 29.76
C ALA A 216 -13.39 51.85 28.45
N VAL A 217 -13.76 52.64 27.45
CA VAL A 217 -14.15 52.12 26.12
C VAL A 217 -12.97 51.48 25.40
N ALA A 218 -11.80 52.12 25.41
CA ALA A 218 -10.60 51.59 24.76
C ALA A 218 -10.14 50.26 25.39
N SER A 219 -10.19 50.14 26.72
CA SER A 219 -9.82 48.90 27.42
C SER A 219 -10.82 47.77 27.15
N ALA A 220 -12.12 48.05 27.06
CA ALA A 220 -13.14 47.06 26.71
C ALA A 220 -12.98 46.52 25.28
N VAL A 221 -12.79 47.40 24.28
CA VAL A 221 -12.61 47.00 22.87
C VAL A 221 -11.36 46.13 22.69
N LEU A 222 -10.26 46.47 23.35
CA LEU A 222 -9.03 45.68 23.30
C LEU A 222 -9.16 44.34 24.01
N GLY A 223 -9.86 44.28 25.16
CA GLY A 223 -10.17 43.04 25.86
C GLY A 223 -10.96 42.06 24.98
N ILE A 224 -12.01 42.56 24.31
CA ILE A 224 -12.83 41.78 23.37
C ILE A 224 -11.99 41.32 22.16
N GLY A 225 -11.19 42.23 21.57
CA GLY A 225 -10.33 41.89 20.42
C GLY A 225 -9.29 40.81 20.75
N TRP A 226 -8.69 40.87 21.94
CA TRP A 226 -7.74 39.85 22.39
C TRP A 226 -8.43 38.50 22.66
N GLN A 227 -9.63 38.53 23.26
CA GLN A 227 -10.42 37.32 23.50
C GLN A 227 -10.78 36.62 22.18
N LEU A 228 -11.26 37.36 21.18
CA LEU A 228 -11.58 36.82 19.85
C LEU A 228 -10.36 36.22 19.13
N LEU A 229 -9.20 36.87 19.22
CA LEU A 229 -7.96 36.33 18.65
C LEU A 229 -7.53 35.02 19.33
N ASN A 230 -7.70 34.93 20.65
CA ASN A 230 -7.33 33.74 21.41
C ASN A 230 -8.31 32.58 21.17
N GLU A 231 -9.61 32.86 21.09
CA GLU A 231 -10.64 31.88 20.69
C GLU A 231 -10.41 31.38 19.25
N GLY A 232 -10.08 32.27 18.32
CA GLY A 232 -9.73 31.92 16.94
C GLY A 232 -8.42 31.11 16.82
N ARG A 233 -7.51 31.22 17.79
CA ARG A 233 -6.31 30.39 17.86
C ARG A 233 -6.59 29.02 18.48
N GLN A 234 -7.39 28.97 19.55
CA GLN A 234 -7.77 27.72 20.21
C GLN A 234 -8.61 26.82 19.29
N THR A 235 -9.52 27.39 18.51
CA THR A 235 -10.32 26.65 17.51
C THR A 235 -9.44 26.04 16.42
N ARG A 236 -8.47 26.80 15.88
CA ARG A 236 -7.50 26.27 14.90
C ARG A 236 -6.65 25.12 15.45
N VAL A 237 -6.12 25.26 16.68
CA VAL A 237 -5.38 24.18 17.34
C VAL A 237 -6.28 22.97 17.63
N GLY A 238 -7.55 23.20 17.99
CA GLY A 238 -8.55 22.15 18.16
C GLY A 238 -8.78 21.33 16.89
N GLN A 239 -9.00 22.01 15.76
CA GLN A 239 -9.16 21.37 14.45
C GLN A 239 -7.90 20.60 14.03
N GLN A 240 -6.71 21.16 14.24
CA GLN A 240 -5.45 20.48 13.96
C GLN A 240 -5.28 19.22 14.83
N ARG A 241 -5.63 19.29 16.11
CA ARG A 241 -5.61 18.12 17.02
C ARG A 241 -6.62 17.05 16.63
N GLU A 242 -7.78 17.44 16.13
CA GLU A 242 -8.80 16.50 15.66
C GLU A 242 -8.30 15.73 14.44
N ARG A 243 -7.66 16.40 13.47
CA ARG A 243 -6.97 15.73 12.35
C ARG A 243 -5.85 14.79 12.82
N ILE A 244 -5.10 15.17 13.86
CA ILE A 244 -4.08 14.28 14.46
C ILE A 244 -4.74 13.06 15.13
N ARG A 245 -5.93 13.19 15.74
CA ARG A 245 -6.67 12.05 16.29
C ARG A 245 -7.19 11.12 15.21
N GLU A 246 -7.69 11.65 14.11
CA GLU A 246 -8.15 10.84 12.97
C GLU A 246 -7.03 9.92 12.44
N LEU A 247 -5.75 10.34 12.51
CA LEU A 247 -4.61 9.47 12.17
C LEU A 247 -4.52 8.21 13.04
N TYR A 248 -4.95 8.22 14.30
CA TYR A 248 -4.97 7.02 15.13
C TYR A 248 -6.00 6.01 14.63
N ASP A 249 -7.21 6.48 14.35
CA ASP A 249 -8.30 5.64 13.87
C ASP A 249 -7.97 5.05 12.48
N VAL A 250 -7.39 5.86 11.60
CA VAL A 250 -6.98 5.41 10.27
C VAL A 250 -5.82 4.41 10.36
N PHE A 251 -4.84 4.60 11.26
CA PHE A 251 -3.74 3.65 11.45
C PHE A 251 -4.24 2.25 11.83
N GLU A 252 -5.24 2.16 12.70
CA GLU A 252 -5.81 0.87 13.09
C GLU A 252 -6.63 0.25 11.95
N ARG A 253 -7.39 1.05 11.19
CA ARG A 253 -8.28 0.56 10.13
C ARG A 253 -7.55 0.21 8.83
N ASP A 254 -6.76 1.14 8.31
CA ASP A 254 -6.13 1.07 6.99
C ASP A 254 -4.75 1.75 6.98
N LEU A 255 -3.70 0.92 6.92
CA LEU A 255 -2.32 1.37 6.95
C LEU A 255 -1.92 2.16 5.69
N LEU A 256 -2.55 1.89 4.55
CA LEU A 256 -2.24 2.58 3.30
C LEU A 256 -2.79 4.01 3.33
N GLU A 257 -4.07 4.15 3.68
CA GLU A 257 -4.71 5.46 3.85
C GLU A 257 -4.05 6.26 4.98
N TRP A 258 -3.59 5.60 6.05
CA TRP A 258 -2.80 6.25 7.09
C TRP A 258 -1.49 6.83 6.54
N ALA A 259 -0.74 6.06 5.73
CA ALA A 259 0.53 6.50 5.20
C ALA A 259 0.35 7.71 4.26
N LEU A 260 -0.67 7.68 3.39
CA LEU A 260 -1.05 8.81 2.54
C LEU A 260 -1.46 10.03 3.38
N ALA A 261 -2.36 9.86 4.34
CA ALA A 261 -2.83 10.92 5.23
C ALA A 261 -1.65 11.54 6.02
N SER A 262 -0.72 10.71 6.48
CA SER A 262 0.46 11.16 7.21
C SER A 262 1.39 12.03 6.35
N GLN A 263 1.58 11.67 5.07
CA GLN A 263 2.38 12.48 4.13
C GLN A 263 1.70 13.82 3.86
N THR A 264 0.40 13.84 3.60
CA THR A 264 -0.36 15.08 3.40
C THR A 264 -0.31 15.97 4.63
N LEU A 265 -0.49 15.42 5.84
CA LEU A 265 -0.44 16.21 7.08
C LEU A 265 0.98 16.71 7.38
N LYS A 266 2.05 15.96 7.05
CA LYS A 266 3.43 16.47 7.13
C LYS A 266 3.64 17.68 6.23
N GLN A 267 3.10 17.65 5.00
CA GLN A 267 3.20 18.76 4.06
C GLN A 267 2.37 19.97 4.49
N GLU A 268 1.16 19.76 5.02
CA GLU A 268 0.33 20.83 5.57
C GLU A 268 0.97 21.46 6.82
N ALA A 269 1.52 20.64 7.71
CA ALA A 269 2.18 21.09 8.92
C ALA A 269 3.42 21.94 8.65
N ALA A 270 4.13 21.67 7.56
CA ALA A 270 5.27 22.47 7.14
C ALA A 270 4.91 23.89 6.68
N LYS A 271 3.64 24.15 6.31
CA LYS A 271 3.20 25.45 5.78
C LYS A 271 2.68 26.39 6.87
N ASP A 272 1.65 25.98 7.60
CA ASP A 272 0.82 26.93 8.38
C ASP A 272 0.32 26.39 9.73
N TRP A 273 0.90 25.32 10.26
CA TRP A 273 0.46 24.76 11.53
C TRP A 273 1.07 25.47 12.74
N GLU A 274 0.31 25.51 13.83
CA GLU A 274 0.79 26.05 15.10
C GLU A 274 1.89 25.14 15.67
N THR A 275 2.95 25.73 16.21
CA THR A 275 4.16 24.99 16.64
C THR A 275 3.84 23.84 17.60
N GLN A 276 2.84 24.04 18.47
CA GLN A 276 2.38 23.01 19.41
C GLN A 276 1.77 21.80 18.69
N ALA A 277 0.93 22.01 17.66
CA ALA A 277 0.34 20.93 16.88
C ALA A 277 1.39 20.19 16.03
N CYS A 278 2.42 20.88 15.55
CA CYS A 278 3.55 20.25 14.84
C CYS A 278 4.33 19.27 15.73
N TYR A 279 4.60 19.65 16.99
CA TYR A 279 5.26 18.75 17.94
C TYR A 279 4.40 17.53 18.28
N GLU A 280 3.09 17.73 18.48
CA GLU A 280 2.15 16.63 18.73
C GLU A 280 2.08 15.68 17.54
N LEU A 281 1.94 16.19 16.30
CA LEU A 281 1.96 15.37 15.08
C LEU A 281 3.27 14.57 14.97
N HIS A 282 4.42 15.20 15.22
CA HIS A 282 5.71 14.52 15.14
C HIS A 282 5.82 13.36 16.15
N ASP A 283 5.35 13.56 17.39
CA ASP A 283 5.41 12.54 18.43
C ASP A 283 4.45 11.36 18.14
N VAL A 284 3.24 11.67 17.65
CA VAL A 284 2.25 10.67 17.21
C VAL A 284 2.82 9.80 16.10
N LEU A 285 3.35 10.43 15.04
CA LEU A 285 3.92 9.71 13.90
C LEU A 285 5.11 8.86 14.33
N LYS A 286 6.01 9.39 15.18
CA LYS A 286 7.14 8.64 15.69
C LYS A 286 6.71 7.42 16.53
N ASN A 287 5.61 7.54 17.28
CA ASN A 287 5.07 6.42 18.04
C ASN A 287 4.44 5.35 17.12
N GLN A 288 3.66 5.77 16.13
CA GLN A 288 3.07 4.88 15.12
C GLN A 288 4.15 4.19 14.28
N GLU A 289 5.23 4.89 13.91
CA GLU A 289 6.39 4.31 13.22
C GLU A 289 7.09 3.22 14.05
N ARG A 290 7.06 3.31 15.40
CA ARG A 290 7.52 2.21 16.26
C ARG A 290 6.54 1.04 16.24
N GLN A 291 5.23 1.32 16.26
CA GLN A 291 4.19 0.29 16.20
C GLN A 291 4.14 -0.46 14.86
N LEU A 292 4.59 0.16 13.77
CA LEU A 292 4.78 -0.50 12.47
C LEU A 292 5.74 -1.71 12.57
N LYS A 293 6.68 -1.69 13.50
CA LYS A 293 7.64 -2.78 13.72
C LYS A 293 7.07 -3.95 14.54
N ASN A 294 5.83 -3.85 15.02
CA ASN A 294 5.16 -4.95 15.71
C ASN A 294 4.81 -6.07 14.72
N VAL A 295 4.88 -7.33 15.16
CA VAL A 295 4.64 -8.53 14.33
C VAL A 295 3.25 -8.54 13.67
N ALA A 296 2.23 -8.07 14.39
CA ALA A 296 0.86 -7.99 13.86
C ALA A 296 0.76 -6.99 12.69
N THR A 297 1.35 -5.80 12.85
CA THR A 297 1.37 -4.74 11.82
C THR A 297 2.23 -5.15 10.62
N GLN A 298 3.38 -5.78 10.88
CA GLN A 298 4.23 -6.41 9.86
C GLN A 298 3.46 -7.37 8.96
N THR A 299 2.62 -8.23 9.55
CA THR A 299 1.78 -9.17 8.79
C THR A 299 0.75 -8.44 7.92
N ARG A 300 0.17 -7.33 8.41
CA ARG A 300 -0.75 -6.51 7.61
C ARG A 300 -0.03 -5.83 6.44
N VAL A 301 1.18 -5.32 6.66
CA VAL A 301 2.00 -4.70 5.60
C VAL A 301 2.40 -5.72 4.53
N LYS A 302 2.71 -6.97 4.91
CA LYS A 302 2.92 -8.05 3.93
C LYS A 302 1.69 -8.29 3.05
N ARG A 303 0.49 -8.28 3.61
CA ARG A 303 -0.75 -8.43 2.82
C ARG A 303 -0.96 -7.28 1.83
N LEU A 304 -0.52 -6.06 2.16
CA LEU A 304 -0.60 -4.93 1.23
C LEU A 304 0.25 -5.14 -0.04
N LEU A 305 1.28 -6.01 -0.03
CA LEU A 305 2.00 -6.38 -1.26
C LEU A 305 1.10 -7.10 -2.26
N HIS A 306 0.12 -7.87 -1.77
CA HIS A 306 -0.86 -8.53 -2.61
C HIS A 306 -1.81 -7.49 -3.25
N ASP A 307 -2.35 -6.59 -2.43
CA ASP A 307 -3.23 -5.49 -2.89
C ASP A 307 -2.49 -4.51 -3.82
N GLY A 308 -1.18 -4.36 -3.63
CA GLY A 308 -0.27 -3.61 -4.49
C GLY A 308 -0.37 -4.00 -5.97
N ALA A 309 -0.67 -5.27 -6.26
CA ALA A 309 -0.86 -5.73 -7.62
C ALA A 309 -2.10 -5.11 -8.30
N GLU A 310 -3.18 -4.91 -7.55
CA GLU A 310 -4.40 -4.27 -8.07
C GLU A 310 -4.16 -2.79 -8.37
N TYR A 311 -3.50 -2.07 -7.45
CA TYR A 311 -3.13 -0.67 -7.66
C TYR A 311 -2.22 -0.51 -8.89
N TYR A 312 -1.27 -1.43 -9.09
CA TYR A 312 -0.36 -1.37 -10.24
C TYR A 312 -1.12 -1.56 -11.56
N ARG A 313 -2.04 -2.54 -11.62
CA ARG A 313 -2.88 -2.77 -12.81
C ARG A 313 -3.80 -1.58 -13.11
N ALA A 314 -4.35 -0.96 -12.07
CA ALA A 314 -5.21 0.21 -12.16
C ALA A 314 -4.44 1.49 -12.57
N GLY A 315 -3.10 1.47 -12.49
CA GLY A 315 -2.27 2.65 -12.75
C GLY A 315 -2.22 3.64 -11.58
N ASP A 316 -2.64 3.23 -10.37
CA ASP A 316 -2.50 4.03 -9.15
C ASP A 316 -1.10 3.84 -8.55
N PHE A 317 -0.11 4.41 -9.24
CA PHE A 317 1.30 4.30 -8.86
C PHE A 317 1.61 4.99 -7.52
N GLN A 318 0.78 5.97 -7.11
CA GLN A 318 0.93 6.61 -5.82
C GLN A 318 0.69 5.60 -4.69
N ARG A 319 -0.42 4.85 -4.75
CA ARG A 319 -0.70 3.79 -3.78
C ARG A 319 0.35 2.68 -3.81
N CYS A 320 0.80 2.23 -4.98
CA CYS A 320 1.90 1.26 -5.07
C CYS A 320 3.19 1.75 -4.41
N THR A 321 3.55 3.02 -4.62
CA THR A 321 4.73 3.64 -4.01
C THR A 321 4.59 3.68 -2.50
N THR A 322 3.41 4.03 -1.99
CA THR A 322 3.15 4.03 -0.54
C THR A 322 3.24 2.62 0.06
N VAL A 323 2.77 1.58 -0.65
CA VAL A 323 2.97 0.18 -0.22
C VAL A 323 4.46 -0.17 -0.12
N LEU A 324 5.25 0.20 -1.12
CA LEU A 324 6.71 -0.03 -1.13
C LEU A 324 7.41 0.72 0.02
N ASP A 325 7.08 1.99 0.23
CA ASP A 325 7.63 2.80 1.33
C ASP A 325 7.32 2.16 2.69
N LEU A 326 6.09 1.69 2.90
CA LEU A 326 5.71 0.97 4.12
C LEU A 326 6.53 -0.32 4.31
N VAL A 327 6.71 -1.11 3.24
CA VAL A 327 7.50 -2.34 3.28
C VAL A 327 8.96 -2.04 3.64
N ILE A 328 9.56 -1.03 3.01
CA ILE A 328 10.94 -0.60 3.27
C ILE A 328 11.09 -0.09 4.71
N GLN A 329 10.12 0.68 5.21
CA GLN A 329 10.14 1.26 6.55
C GLN A 329 10.02 0.18 7.65
N VAL A 330 9.23 -0.87 7.37
CA VAL A 330 8.96 -1.96 8.30
C VAL A 330 10.08 -3.01 8.27
N TYR A 331 10.60 -3.32 7.09
CA TYR A 331 11.62 -4.34 6.85
C TYR A 331 12.95 -3.71 6.46
N ALA A 332 13.71 -3.30 7.47
CA ALA A 332 15.01 -2.65 7.30
C ALA A 332 16.03 -3.48 6.49
N SER A 333 15.83 -4.80 6.33
CA SER A 333 16.66 -5.66 5.48
C SER A 333 16.44 -5.46 3.98
N VAL A 334 15.32 -4.87 3.57
CA VAL A 334 14.99 -4.57 2.16
C VAL A 334 15.63 -3.26 1.72
N TYR A 335 15.82 -2.31 2.64
CA TYR A 335 16.38 -0.99 2.37
C TYR A 335 17.76 -1.03 1.67
N PRO A 336 18.76 -1.82 2.11
CA PRO A 336 20.08 -1.85 1.48
C PRO A 336 20.03 -2.38 0.04
N GLU A 337 19.09 -3.29 -0.25
CA GLU A 337 18.93 -3.91 -1.57
C GLU A 337 18.19 -2.98 -2.56
N LEU A 338 17.47 -1.97 -2.06
CA LEU A 338 16.71 -1.01 -2.88
C LEU A 338 17.26 0.43 -2.82
N ASN A 339 18.33 0.68 -2.08
CA ASN A 339 18.79 2.05 -1.76
C ASN A 339 19.26 2.85 -3.00
N ASP A 340 19.77 2.15 -4.02
CA ASP A 340 20.28 2.75 -5.26
C ASP A 340 19.23 2.79 -6.38
N LEU A 341 17.99 2.37 -6.08
CA LEU A 341 16.89 2.30 -7.04
C LEU A 341 15.84 3.40 -6.82
N PRO A 342 15.02 3.71 -7.84
CA PRO A 342 13.87 4.59 -7.65
C PRO A 342 12.97 4.07 -6.53
N ARG A 343 12.58 4.96 -5.61
CA ARG A 343 11.69 4.64 -4.47
C ARG A 343 10.24 4.34 -4.88
N HIS A 344 9.92 4.42 -6.16
CA HIS A 344 8.62 4.07 -6.74
C HIS A 344 8.81 2.97 -7.79
N LEU A 345 7.84 2.07 -7.92
CA LEU A 345 7.83 1.10 -9.02
C LEU A 345 7.48 1.85 -10.32
N PRO A 346 8.38 1.89 -11.31
CA PRO A 346 8.10 2.58 -12.57
C PRO A 346 6.90 1.97 -13.31
N ASP A 347 6.23 2.77 -14.14
CA ASP A 347 5.19 2.27 -15.04
C ASP A 347 5.82 1.47 -16.18
N ALA A 348 5.56 0.17 -16.20
CA ALA A 348 6.01 -0.74 -17.26
C ALA A 348 5.56 -0.33 -18.66
N ARG A 349 4.48 0.46 -18.79
CA ARG A 349 3.92 0.93 -20.07
C ARG A 349 4.73 2.05 -20.70
N THR A 350 5.48 2.81 -19.90
CA THR A 350 6.35 3.90 -20.38
C THR A 350 7.82 3.64 -20.07
N ALA A 351 8.13 2.45 -19.54
CA ALA A 351 9.46 2.13 -19.06
C ALA A 351 10.50 2.12 -20.20
N ASP A 352 11.56 2.88 -20.01
CA ASP A 352 12.79 2.71 -20.78
C ASP A 352 13.60 1.52 -20.24
N ARG A 353 14.79 1.30 -20.78
CA ARG A 353 15.67 0.20 -20.37
C ARG A 353 16.06 0.27 -18.89
N GLN A 354 16.47 1.43 -18.40
CA GLN A 354 16.90 1.59 -17.01
C GLN A 354 15.74 1.40 -16.03
N GLN A 355 14.56 1.92 -16.38
CA GLN A 355 13.34 1.73 -15.61
C GLN A 355 12.89 0.28 -15.60
N THR A 356 13.05 -0.44 -16.72
CA THR A 356 12.74 -1.88 -16.77
C THR A 356 13.67 -2.70 -15.90
N GLU A 357 14.99 -2.42 -15.94
CA GLU A 357 15.97 -3.06 -15.06
C GLU A 357 15.64 -2.78 -13.57
N ALA A 358 15.22 -1.55 -13.24
CA ALA A 358 14.76 -1.21 -11.89
C ALA A 358 13.48 -1.98 -11.48
N ILE A 359 12.47 -2.09 -12.36
CA ILE A 359 11.26 -2.89 -12.10
C ILE A 359 11.65 -4.35 -11.78
N LEU A 360 12.48 -4.95 -12.64
CA LEU A 360 12.91 -6.34 -12.47
C LEU A 360 13.68 -6.53 -11.15
N HIS A 361 14.59 -5.62 -10.81
CA HIS A 361 15.33 -5.70 -9.56
C HIS A 361 14.42 -5.56 -8.33
N ILE A 362 13.50 -4.59 -8.32
CA ILE A 362 12.53 -4.42 -7.22
C ILE A 362 11.68 -5.68 -7.06
N CYS A 363 11.12 -6.21 -8.15
CA CYS A 363 10.31 -7.43 -8.11
C CYS A 363 11.11 -8.66 -7.65
N GLY A 364 12.37 -8.78 -8.08
CA GLY A 364 13.29 -9.84 -7.63
C GLY A 364 13.51 -9.80 -6.12
N VAL A 365 13.90 -8.63 -5.59
CA VAL A 365 14.12 -8.43 -4.15
C VAL A 365 12.85 -8.75 -3.34
N LEU A 366 11.69 -8.28 -3.79
CA LEU A 366 10.42 -8.54 -3.10
C LEU A 366 10.06 -10.03 -3.11
N LEU A 367 10.23 -10.73 -4.24
CA LEU A 367 10.00 -12.17 -4.33
C LEU A 367 10.95 -12.97 -3.42
N HIS A 368 12.23 -12.58 -3.38
CA HIS A 368 13.21 -13.25 -2.55
C HIS A 368 12.86 -13.13 -1.05
N ARG A 369 12.38 -11.97 -0.62
CA ARG A 369 12.10 -11.66 0.79
C ARG A 369 10.70 -12.07 1.26
N PHE A 370 9.70 -11.99 0.38
CA PHE A 370 8.29 -12.16 0.75
C PHE A 370 7.60 -13.31 0.00
N GLN A 371 8.25 -13.93 -0.98
CA GLN A 371 7.78 -15.12 -1.70
C GLN A 371 6.34 -14.96 -2.20
N THR A 372 5.40 -15.70 -1.61
CA THR A 372 3.99 -15.72 -2.00
C THR A 372 3.30 -14.37 -1.84
N ASP A 373 3.69 -13.57 -0.86
CA ASP A 373 3.05 -12.27 -0.59
C ASP A 373 3.36 -11.23 -1.68
N ALA A 374 4.53 -11.35 -2.32
CA ALA A 374 4.97 -10.47 -3.41
C ALA A 374 4.67 -11.03 -4.82
N HIS A 375 4.19 -12.28 -4.92
CA HIS A 375 4.01 -12.98 -6.19
C HIS A 375 3.09 -12.23 -7.15
N GLU A 376 1.96 -11.74 -6.66
CA GLU A 376 0.96 -11.05 -7.49
C GLU A 376 1.44 -9.71 -8.04
N LEU A 377 2.18 -8.94 -7.22
CA LEU A 377 2.73 -7.65 -7.66
C LEU A 377 3.82 -7.86 -8.71
N ALA A 378 4.72 -8.83 -8.49
CA ALA A 378 5.75 -9.19 -9.47
C ALA A 378 5.13 -9.70 -10.77
N ALA A 379 4.11 -10.57 -10.70
CA ALA A 379 3.40 -11.06 -11.88
C ALA A 379 2.69 -9.93 -12.64
N ALA A 380 2.06 -8.97 -11.94
CA ALA A 380 1.42 -7.82 -12.57
C ALA A 380 2.42 -6.92 -13.32
N ALA A 381 3.59 -6.67 -12.72
CA ALA A 381 4.65 -5.89 -13.36
C ALA A 381 5.22 -6.60 -14.59
N LEU A 382 5.52 -7.90 -14.48
CA LEU A 382 6.01 -8.69 -15.61
C LEU A 382 4.98 -8.82 -16.75
N ASP A 383 3.69 -8.98 -16.43
CA ASP A 383 2.62 -9.02 -17.45
C ASP A 383 2.51 -7.68 -18.19
N ALA A 384 2.61 -6.57 -17.45
CA ALA A 384 2.62 -5.24 -18.05
C ALA A 384 3.83 -5.02 -18.98
N LEU A 385 5.03 -5.48 -18.60
CA LEU A 385 6.22 -5.47 -19.45
C LEU A 385 6.06 -6.37 -20.68
N ALA A 386 5.52 -7.57 -20.50
CA ALA A 386 5.33 -8.54 -21.58
C ALA A 386 4.23 -8.11 -22.57
N SER A 387 3.26 -7.32 -22.12
CA SER A 387 2.17 -6.78 -22.95
C SER A 387 2.61 -5.70 -23.94
N GLN A 388 3.83 -5.17 -23.81
CA GLN A 388 4.34 -4.14 -24.72
C GLN A 388 4.56 -4.67 -26.15
N PRO A 389 4.60 -3.79 -27.16
CA PRO A 389 4.97 -4.16 -28.52
C PRO A 389 6.37 -4.79 -28.58
N ASP A 390 6.61 -5.68 -29.54
CA ASP A 390 7.90 -6.39 -29.69
C ASP A 390 9.10 -5.46 -29.88
N ASP A 391 8.88 -4.30 -30.51
CA ASP A 391 9.93 -3.31 -30.74
C ASP A 391 10.22 -2.43 -29.51
N HIS A 392 9.38 -2.49 -28.48
CA HIS A 392 9.51 -1.68 -27.26
C HIS A 392 10.68 -2.15 -26.39
N GLU A 393 11.51 -1.21 -25.92
CA GLU A 393 12.71 -1.50 -25.13
C GLU A 393 12.43 -2.28 -23.84
N ALA A 394 11.30 -2.00 -23.19
CA ALA A 394 10.83 -2.75 -22.02
C ALA A 394 10.68 -4.26 -22.28
N LYS A 395 10.06 -4.66 -23.39
CA LYS A 395 9.86 -6.08 -23.73
C LYS A 395 11.17 -6.75 -24.14
N LYS A 396 12.03 -6.03 -24.88
CA LYS A 396 13.39 -6.52 -25.23
C LYS A 396 14.24 -6.76 -23.98
N SER A 397 14.21 -5.83 -23.04
CA SER A 397 14.91 -5.94 -21.75
C SER A 397 14.39 -7.12 -20.91
N LEU A 398 13.07 -7.35 -20.88
CA LEU A 398 12.49 -8.52 -20.23
C LEU A 398 12.97 -9.84 -20.87
N LEU A 399 12.97 -9.93 -22.20
CA LEU A 399 13.47 -11.12 -22.91
C LEU A 399 14.97 -11.36 -22.67
N GLN A 400 15.77 -10.29 -22.62
CA GLN A 400 17.19 -10.36 -22.28
C GLN A 400 17.39 -10.88 -20.85
N PHE A 401 16.61 -10.38 -19.89
CA PHE A 401 16.63 -10.86 -18.50
C PHE A 401 16.27 -12.34 -18.39
N ILE A 402 15.24 -12.80 -19.10
CA ILE A 402 14.83 -14.22 -19.08
C ILE A 402 15.94 -15.11 -19.65
N SER A 403 16.59 -14.66 -20.73
CA SER A 403 17.66 -15.39 -21.41
C SER A 403 18.96 -15.43 -20.61
N SER A 404 19.21 -14.42 -19.78
CA SER A 404 20.42 -14.29 -18.96
C SER A 404 20.07 -13.58 -17.65
N PRO A 405 19.45 -14.31 -16.69
CA PRO A 405 19.12 -13.73 -15.40
C PRO A 405 20.41 -13.31 -14.68
N SER A 406 20.38 -12.14 -14.04
CA SER A 406 21.50 -11.69 -13.20
C SER A 406 21.69 -12.63 -12.00
N ASN A 407 22.87 -12.61 -11.37
CA ASN A 407 23.12 -13.32 -10.11
C ASN A 407 22.58 -12.56 -8.88
N GLU A 408 21.70 -11.59 -9.09
CA GLU A 408 21.15 -10.74 -8.02
C GLU A 408 20.11 -11.49 -7.18
N PRO A 409 19.87 -11.06 -5.92
CA PRO A 409 18.90 -11.69 -5.05
C PRO A 409 17.49 -11.70 -5.68
N GLY A 410 16.92 -12.90 -5.84
CA GLY A 410 15.58 -13.06 -6.38
C GLY A 410 15.45 -13.05 -7.91
N ALA A 411 16.54 -12.85 -8.65
CA ALA A 411 16.52 -12.88 -10.11
C ALA A 411 16.15 -14.28 -10.65
N ILE A 412 16.59 -15.36 -9.98
CA ILE A 412 16.24 -16.73 -10.35
C ILE A 412 14.75 -16.99 -10.10
N GLU A 413 14.22 -16.56 -8.97
CA GLU A 413 12.80 -16.69 -8.61
C GLU A 413 11.92 -15.86 -9.55
N LEU A 414 12.34 -14.64 -9.89
CA LEU A 414 11.65 -13.78 -10.85
C LEU A 414 11.68 -14.38 -12.26
N ASN A 415 12.82 -14.95 -12.69
CA ASN A 415 12.90 -15.64 -13.98
C ASN A 415 11.99 -16.88 -14.00
N LYS A 416 11.98 -17.68 -12.93
CA LYS A 416 11.02 -18.78 -12.78
C LYS A 416 9.58 -18.29 -12.85
N LEU A 417 9.26 -17.14 -12.24
CA LEU A 417 7.92 -16.53 -12.34
C LEU A 417 7.63 -16.10 -13.78
N ALA A 418 8.54 -15.41 -14.45
CA ALA A 418 8.38 -14.98 -15.84
C ALA A 418 8.15 -16.17 -16.80
N LEU A 419 8.85 -17.28 -16.57
CA LEU A 419 8.76 -18.50 -17.40
C LEU A 419 7.47 -19.30 -17.15
N ASN A 420 6.92 -19.28 -15.93
CA ASN A 420 5.84 -20.17 -15.52
C ASN A 420 4.51 -19.47 -15.22
N ASP A 421 4.52 -18.17 -14.88
CA ASP A 421 3.28 -17.43 -14.63
C ASP A 421 2.47 -17.36 -15.93
N PRO A 422 1.23 -17.87 -15.93
CA PRO A 422 0.44 -18.01 -17.14
C PRO A 422 0.13 -16.67 -17.82
N ARG A 423 0.03 -15.57 -17.07
CA ARG A 423 -0.28 -14.23 -17.60
C ARG A 423 0.89 -13.71 -18.43
N VAL A 424 2.09 -13.75 -17.85
CA VAL A 424 3.34 -13.34 -18.50
C VAL A 424 3.64 -14.27 -19.68
N ARG A 425 3.55 -15.58 -19.46
CA ARG A 425 3.92 -16.58 -20.46
C ARG A 425 3.04 -16.50 -21.71
N ARG A 426 1.73 -16.28 -21.56
CA ARG A 426 0.79 -16.11 -22.68
C ARG A 426 1.17 -14.95 -23.61
N ARG A 427 1.85 -13.91 -23.10
CA ARG A 427 2.32 -12.76 -23.88
C ARG A 427 3.65 -13.01 -24.60
N LEU A 428 4.38 -14.05 -24.22
CA LEU A 428 5.72 -14.39 -24.70
C LEU A 428 5.80 -15.80 -25.31
N THR A 429 4.65 -16.40 -25.60
CA THR A 429 4.44 -17.75 -26.17
C THR A 429 5.43 -18.08 -27.31
N ASP A 430 5.63 -17.15 -28.25
CA ASP A 430 6.46 -17.36 -29.44
C ASP A 430 7.95 -17.03 -29.24
N ARG A 431 8.30 -16.45 -28.08
CA ARG A 431 9.64 -15.89 -27.82
C ARG A 431 10.46 -16.70 -26.83
N LEU A 432 9.81 -17.57 -26.05
CA LEU A 432 10.46 -18.34 -25.01
C LEU A 432 10.41 -19.84 -25.33
N PRO A 433 11.50 -20.59 -25.06
CA PRO A 433 11.49 -22.04 -25.24
C PRO A 433 10.46 -22.69 -24.31
N TRP A 434 9.74 -23.68 -24.82
CA TRP A 434 8.84 -24.50 -24.01
C TRP A 434 9.66 -25.53 -23.21
N THR A 435 9.20 -25.88 -22.02
CA THR A 435 9.79 -26.96 -21.22
C THR A 435 8.70 -27.73 -20.50
N PHE A 436 8.48 -28.98 -20.88
CA PHE A 436 7.45 -29.85 -20.30
C PHE A 436 8.06 -30.90 -19.38
N VAL A 437 7.41 -31.12 -18.24
CA VAL A 437 7.68 -32.24 -17.34
C VAL A 437 6.65 -33.31 -17.64
N TRP A 438 7.07 -34.36 -18.34
CA TRP A 438 6.20 -35.47 -18.68
C TRP A 438 6.02 -36.38 -17.45
N PRO A 439 4.78 -36.63 -17.00
CA PRO A 439 4.52 -37.48 -15.84
C PRO A 439 4.99 -38.93 -16.09
N PRO A 440 5.40 -39.65 -15.04
CA PRO A 440 5.77 -41.06 -15.15
C PRO A 440 4.57 -41.93 -15.54
N ILE A 441 4.85 -43.11 -16.07
CA ILE A 441 3.81 -44.04 -16.51
C ILE A 441 3.08 -44.59 -15.27
N PRO A 442 1.74 -44.51 -15.22
CA PRO A 442 0.97 -45.08 -14.13
C PRO A 442 1.07 -46.61 -14.16
N VAL A 443 1.41 -47.19 -13.03
CA VAL A 443 1.36 -48.64 -12.83
C VAL A 443 0.27 -48.91 -11.81
N THR A 444 -0.74 -49.67 -12.23
CA THR A 444 -1.92 -49.96 -11.40
C THR A 444 -1.60 -51.20 -10.57
N PRO A 445 -1.62 -51.13 -9.23
CA PRO A 445 -1.36 -52.30 -8.41
C PRO A 445 -2.46 -53.35 -8.63
N GLY A 446 -2.05 -54.56 -9.01
CA GLY A 446 -2.91 -55.74 -9.05
C GLY A 446 -2.91 -56.46 -7.71
N ALA A 447 -3.98 -57.20 -7.43
CA ALA A 447 -3.96 -58.14 -6.30
C ALA A 447 -3.08 -59.34 -6.69
N VAL A 448 -2.02 -59.57 -5.93
CA VAL A 448 -1.10 -60.69 -6.11
C VAL A 448 -1.40 -61.72 -5.03
N THR A 449 -1.56 -62.97 -5.42
CA THR A 449 -1.77 -64.09 -4.49
C THR A 449 -0.57 -65.03 -4.53
N ARG A 450 0.15 -65.12 -3.41
CA ARG A 450 1.30 -66.04 -3.24
C ARG A 450 0.86 -67.27 -2.44
N THR A 451 1.43 -68.43 -2.75
CA THR A 451 1.35 -69.58 -1.85
C THR A 451 2.34 -69.43 -0.69
N GLU A 452 2.09 -70.11 0.42
CA GLU A 452 2.98 -70.11 1.58
C GLU A 452 4.38 -70.65 1.22
N SER A 453 4.44 -71.70 0.39
CA SER A 453 5.69 -72.30 -0.08
C SER A 453 6.53 -71.34 -0.95
N VAL A 454 5.89 -70.57 -1.83
CA VAL A 454 6.59 -69.55 -2.64
C VAL A 454 7.05 -68.41 -1.74
N THR A 455 6.23 -67.98 -0.79
CA THR A 455 6.59 -66.91 0.17
C THR A 455 7.83 -67.29 0.99
N ALA A 456 7.84 -68.51 1.55
CA ALA A 456 8.98 -69.01 2.30
C ALA A 456 10.26 -69.11 1.44
N TRP A 457 10.15 -69.55 0.18
CA TRP A 457 11.29 -69.61 -0.73
C TRP A 457 11.84 -68.24 -1.10
N LEU A 458 10.97 -67.24 -1.31
CA LEU A 458 11.37 -65.86 -1.56
C LEU A 458 12.12 -65.27 -0.35
N ASP A 459 11.58 -65.46 0.86
CA ASP A 459 12.21 -64.99 2.10
C ASP A 459 13.58 -65.63 2.31
N ALA A 460 13.68 -66.95 2.11
CA ALA A 460 14.93 -67.69 2.22
C ALA A 460 15.99 -67.23 1.20
N ASN A 461 15.54 -66.73 0.03
CA ASN A 461 16.41 -66.16 -0.99
C ASN A 461 16.61 -64.63 -0.89
N GLY A 462 15.98 -63.96 0.07
CA GLY A 462 16.06 -62.51 0.26
C GLY A 462 15.41 -61.72 -0.89
N LEU A 463 14.32 -62.24 -1.45
CA LEU A 463 13.52 -61.62 -2.51
C LEU A 463 12.22 -61.07 -1.93
N GLU A 464 11.84 -59.85 -2.29
CA GLU A 464 10.64 -59.15 -1.84
C GLU A 464 9.42 -59.44 -2.74
N ILE A 465 9.67 -59.68 -4.03
CA ILE A 465 8.66 -60.02 -5.04
C ILE A 465 9.03 -61.30 -5.79
N HIS A 466 8.05 -61.95 -6.41
CA HIS A 466 8.25 -63.14 -7.22
C HIS A 466 8.85 -62.77 -8.60
N PRO A 467 10.11 -63.14 -8.90
CA PRO A 467 10.77 -62.72 -10.14
C PRO A 467 10.30 -63.46 -11.40
N PHE A 468 9.43 -64.45 -11.26
CA PHE A 468 8.91 -65.26 -12.37
C PHE A 468 7.39 -65.10 -12.55
N ASP A 469 6.71 -64.35 -11.69
CA ASP A 469 5.29 -64.07 -11.83
C ASP A 469 5.08 -62.80 -12.66
N VAL A 470 4.42 -62.99 -13.81
CA VAL A 470 4.00 -61.93 -14.73
C VAL A 470 3.20 -60.85 -14.02
N HIS A 471 2.29 -61.22 -13.10
CA HIS A 471 1.43 -60.24 -12.43
C HIS A 471 2.19 -59.33 -11.46
N GLU A 472 3.20 -59.87 -10.79
CA GLU A 472 4.07 -59.09 -9.90
C GLU A 472 5.00 -58.16 -10.70
N LEU A 473 5.64 -58.69 -11.74
CA LEU A 473 6.56 -57.91 -12.58
C LEU A 473 5.83 -56.80 -13.35
N GLN A 474 4.58 -57.02 -13.77
CA GLN A 474 3.75 -56.03 -14.44
C GLN A 474 3.54 -54.76 -13.60
N VAL A 475 3.65 -54.87 -12.27
CA VAL A 475 3.46 -53.74 -11.36
C VAL A 475 4.75 -53.24 -10.68
N HIS A 476 5.88 -53.89 -10.95
CA HIS A 476 7.15 -53.60 -10.29
C HIS A 476 7.96 -52.55 -11.04
N GLN A 477 7.91 -51.31 -10.57
CA GLN A 477 8.60 -50.17 -11.22
C GLN A 477 10.12 -50.36 -11.42
N PRO A 478 10.90 -50.88 -10.45
CA PRO A 478 12.33 -51.12 -10.65
C PRO A 478 12.64 -52.07 -11.82
N PHE A 479 11.81 -53.10 -12.02
CA PHE A 479 11.91 -53.99 -13.18
C PHE A 479 11.60 -53.22 -14.46
N LEU A 480 10.39 -52.63 -14.55
CA LEU A 480 9.90 -51.94 -15.75
C LEU A 480 10.83 -50.82 -16.23
N ALA A 481 11.44 -50.05 -15.32
CA ALA A 481 12.37 -48.98 -15.64
C ALA A 481 13.71 -49.47 -16.24
N SER A 482 14.02 -50.75 -16.03
CA SER A 482 15.25 -51.42 -16.46
C SER A 482 15.10 -52.22 -17.76
N VAL A 483 13.86 -52.47 -18.20
CA VAL A 483 13.58 -53.16 -19.47
C VAL A 483 13.99 -52.29 -20.65
N THR A 484 14.55 -52.92 -21.69
CA THR A 484 14.89 -52.30 -22.98
C THR A 484 14.19 -53.03 -24.11
N LEU A 485 14.01 -52.35 -25.24
CA LEU A 485 13.49 -52.99 -26.45
C LEU A 485 14.50 -54.01 -27.02
N PRO A 486 14.04 -55.08 -27.70
CA PRO A 486 14.96 -56.01 -28.37
C PRO A 486 15.84 -55.27 -29.38
N GLU A 487 17.15 -55.43 -29.29
CA GLU A 487 18.14 -54.61 -29.99
C GLU A 487 17.99 -54.73 -31.51
N ALA A 488 17.70 -55.95 -32.01
CA ALA A 488 17.48 -56.19 -33.44
C ALA A 488 16.25 -55.45 -34.01
N GLN A 489 15.26 -55.14 -33.17
CA GLN A 489 13.98 -54.56 -33.58
C GLN A 489 13.82 -53.10 -33.14
N ARG A 490 14.70 -52.65 -32.24
CA ARG A 490 14.64 -51.37 -31.56
C ARG A 490 14.49 -50.19 -32.51
N THR A 491 15.34 -50.08 -33.52
CA THR A 491 15.28 -48.99 -34.51
C THR A 491 13.95 -48.99 -35.26
N ALA A 492 13.48 -50.17 -35.69
CA ALA A 492 12.22 -50.30 -36.42
C ALA A 492 11.03 -49.85 -35.56
N ILE A 493 10.98 -50.27 -34.29
CA ILE A 493 9.92 -49.91 -33.33
C ILE A 493 9.93 -48.39 -33.03
N ILE A 494 11.12 -47.80 -32.88
CA ILE A 494 11.25 -46.37 -32.58
C ILE A 494 10.91 -45.48 -33.77
N GLN A 495 11.21 -45.88 -35.01
CA GLN A 495 11.14 -45.01 -36.19
C GLN A 495 9.95 -45.26 -37.13
N SER A 496 9.41 -46.49 -37.21
CA SER A 496 8.48 -46.87 -38.28
C SER A 496 7.01 -46.65 -37.89
N GLN A 497 6.56 -45.42 -37.65
CA GLN A 497 5.13 -45.15 -37.37
C GLN A 497 4.30 -44.88 -38.63
N PRO A 498 3.05 -45.38 -38.72
CA PRO A 498 2.37 -46.25 -37.77
C PRO A 498 2.93 -47.67 -37.77
N LEU A 499 2.90 -48.34 -36.61
CA LEU A 499 3.44 -49.71 -36.45
C LEU A 499 2.51 -50.63 -35.68
N ILE A 500 2.45 -51.88 -36.10
CA ILE A 500 1.87 -52.97 -35.32
C ILE A 500 3.00 -53.90 -34.86
N VAL A 501 3.10 -54.10 -33.55
CA VAL A 501 4.03 -55.01 -32.90
C VAL A 501 3.23 -56.17 -32.31
N VAL A 502 3.60 -57.39 -32.66
CA VAL A 502 2.84 -58.59 -32.35
C VAL A 502 3.67 -59.49 -31.45
N GLY A 503 3.18 -59.84 -30.27
CA GLY A 503 3.90 -60.71 -29.34
C GLY A 503 2.98 -61.32 -28.29
N HIS A 504 3.57 -61.95 -27.28
CA HIS A 504 2.81 -62.37 -26.11
C HIS A 504 2.31 -61.14 -25.31
N ARG A 505 1.30 -61.32 -24.45
CA ARG A 505 0.60 -60.18 -23.84
C ARG A 505 1.51 -59.40 -22.89
N PHE A 506 2.27 -60.13 -22.06
CA PHE A 506 3.21 -59.52 -21.13
C PHE A 506 4.41 -58.92 -21.86
N ASP A 507 4.91 -59.61 -22.88
CA ASP A 507 5.96 -59.13 -23.78
C ASP A 507 5.60 -57.78 -24.42
N CYS A 508 4.40 -57.69 -24.98
CA CYS A 508 3.84 -56.46 -25.53
C CYS A 508 3.74 -55.35 -24.48
N HIS A 509 3.36 -55.69 -23.24
CA HIS A 509 3.26 -54.73 -22.15
C HIS A 509 4.63 -54.13 -21.78
N ILE A 510 5.64 -54.98 -21.54
CA ILE A 510 6.97 -54.52 -21.14
C ILE A 510 7.67 -53.78 -22.27
N ALA A 511 7.48 -54.20 -23.53
CA ALA A 511 8.03 -53.50 -24.69
C ALA A 511 7.37 -52.13 -24.92
N ALA A 512 6.06 -52.01 -24.70
CA ALA A 512 5.37 -50.71 -24.77
C ALA A 512 5.86 -49.73 -23.69
N VAL A 513 6.10 -50.22 -22.47
CA VAL A 513 6.66 -49.42 -21.38
C VAL A 513 8.11 -49.02 -21.71
N ALA A 514 8.94 -49.96 -22.16
CA ALA A 514 10.31 -49.69 -22.58
C ALA A 514 10.37 -48.65 -23.72
N LEU A 515 9.51 -48.77 -24.74
CA LEU A 515 9.39 -47.77 -25.79
C LEU A 515 9.08 -46.39 -25.23
N SER A 516 8.11 -46.29 -24.31
CA SER A 516 7.75 -44.99 -23.72
C SER A 516 8.92 -44.36 -22.94
N GLU A 517 9.69 -45.16 -22.19
CA GLU A 517 10.86 -44.66 -21.46
C GLU A 517 12.02 -44.29 -22.40
N GLU A 518 12.28 -45.10 -23.42
CA GLU A 518 13.31 -44.82 -24.41
C GLU A 518 13.01 -43.56 -25.21
N LEU A 519 11.76 -43.37 -25.67
CA LEU A 519 11.35 -42.13 -26.35
C LEU A 519 11.50 -40.93 -25.41
N ARG A 520 11.13 -41.07 -24.13
CA ARG A 520 11.32 -39.99 -23.16
C ARG A 520 12.81 -39.63 -23.02
N ARG A 521 13.72 -40.60 -22.96
CA ARG A 521 15.18 -40.37 -22.91
C ARG A 521 15.71 -39.75 -24.20
N PHE A 522 15.24 -40.24 -25.35
CA PHE A 522 15.65 -39.79 -26.68
C PHE A 522 15.24 -38.34 -26.96
N TYR A 523 14.00 -37.97 -26.61
CA TYR A 523 13.46 -36.64 -26.87
C TYR A 523 13.80 -35.60 -25.79
N LYS A 524 14.22 -36.02 -24.58
CA LYS A 524 14.58 -35.11 -23.48
C LYS A 524 15.56 -33.97 -23.86
N PRO A 525 16.63 -34.20 -24.64
CA PRO A 525 17.54 -33.12 -25.04
C PRO A 525 17.02 -32.23 -26.18
N LEU A 526 15.93 -32.61 -26.86
CA LEU A 526 15.42 -31.92 -28.05
C LEU A 526 14.44 -30.80 -27.67
N PRO A 527 14.24 -29.77 -28.52
CA PRO A 527 13.24 -28.74 -28.29
C PRO A 527 11.81 -29.34 -28.36
N PRO A 528 10.80 -28.78 -27.66
CA PRO A 528 9.45 -29.36 -27.64
C PRO A 528 8.76 -29.51 -28.99
N SER A 529 9.15 -28.73 -30.00
CA SER A 529 8.68 -28.89 -31.38
C SER A 529 8.97 -30.27 -31.97
N GLU A 530 10.00 -30.93 -31.45
CA GLU A 530 10.44 -32.27 -31.83
C GLU A 530 10.02 -33.34 -30.81
N GLN A 531 9.55 -32.94 -29.62
CA GLN A 531 9.09 -33.87 -28.60
C GLN A 531 7.61 -34.22 -28.81
N PRO A 532 7.24 -35.49 -29.05
CA PRO A 532 5.84 -35.90 -29.04
C PRO A 532 5.24 -35.82 -27.64
N MET A 533 3.95 -35.51 -27.56
CA MET A 533 3.14 -35.90 -26.41
C MET A 533 2.97 -37.42 -26.42
N LEU A 534 3.62 -38.11 -25.48
CA LEU A 534 3.51 -39.56 -25.33
C LEU A 534 2.25 -39.92 -24.54
N VAL A 535 1.40 -40.78 -25.11
CA VAL A 535 0.18 -41.26 -24.46
C VAL A 535 0.18 -42.78 -24.49
N LEU A 536 0.21 -43.41 -23.32
CA LEU A 536 0.03 -44.85 -23.18
C LEU A 536 -1.48 -45.17 -23.09
N VAL A 537 -1.99 -45.98 -24.02
CA VAL A 537 -3.39 -46.38 -24.10
C VAL A 537 -3.49 -47.88 -23.82
N ARG A 538 -4.42 -48.29 -22.96
CA ARG A 538 -4.71 -49.71 -22.71
C ARG A 538 -6.10 -50.07 -23.20
N LEU A 539 -6.19 -51.05 -24.09
CA LEU A 539 -7.43 -51.51 -24.69
C LEU A 539 -7.63 -53.01 -24.41
N SER A 540 -8.86 -53.41 -24.15
CA SER A 540 -9.30 -54.80 -24.07
C SER A 540 -10.32 -55.08 -25.17
N ASP A 541 -10.64 -56.37 -25.42
CA ASP A 541 -11.68 -56.73 -26.39
C ASP A 541 -13.04 -56.06 -26.05
N GLN A 542 -13.35 -55.82 -24.77
CA GLN A 542 -14.57 -55.12 -24.35
C GLN A 542 -14.63 -53.67 -24.84
N ASN A 543 -13.48 -53.01 -24.89
CA ASN A 543 -13.34 -51.62 -25.32
C ASN A 543 -13.16 -51.48 -26.84
N ALA A 544 -13.04 -52.61 -27.55
CA ALA A 544 -12.77 -52.67 -28.99
C ALA A 544 -13.96 -53.20 -29.81
N THR A 545 -15.20 -53.11 -29.32
CA THR A 545 -16.41 -53.64 -30.02
C THR A 545 -16.63 -53.08 -31.40
N GLY A 546 -16.26 -51.81 -31.61
CA GLY A 546 -16.32 -51.13 -32.88
C GLY A 546 -15.33 -49.97 -32.91
N ARG A 547 -15.34 -49.26 -34.05
CA ARG A 547 -14.46 -48.11 -34.28
C ARG A 547 -14.68 -47.01 -33.24
N ASN A 548 -15.94 -46.68 -32.94
CA ASN A 548 -16.27 -45.57 -32.04
C ASN A 548 -15.93 -45.87 -30.58
N GLU A 549 -16.08 -47.11 -30.12
CA GLU A 549 -15.73 -47.53 -28.77
C GLU A 549 -14.22 -47.56 -28.56
N THR A 550 -13.48 -47.99 -29.58
CA THR A 550 -12.02 -47.92 -29.58
C THR A 550 -11.55 -46.47 -29.50
N LEU A 551 -12.09 -45.59 -30.33
CA LEU A 551 -11.77 -44.16 -30.33
C LEU A 551 -12.12 -43.49 -29.00
N ASN A 552 -13.29 -43.79 -28.45
CA ASN A 552 -13.72 -43.32 -27.12
C ASN A 552 -12.69 -43.69 -26.05
N SER A 553 -12.20 -44.93 -26.06
CA SER A 553 -11.19 -45.40 -25.10
C SER A 553 -9.83 -44.70 -25.29
N VAL A 554 -9.38 -44.51 -26.53
CA VAL A 554 -8.16 -43.76 -26.86
C VAL A 554 -8.25 -42.31 -26.35
N VAL A 555 -9.37 -41.65 -26.64
CA VAL A 555 -9.65 -40.26 -26.23
C VAL A 555 -9.72 -40.14 -24.70
N ARG A 556 -10.27 -41.13 -23.99
CA ARG A 556 -10.28 -41.14 -22.52
C ARG A 556 -8.88 -41.25 -21.93
N GLU A 557 -8.03 -42.10 -22.47
CA GLU A 557 -6.65 -42.25 -22.00
C GLU A 557 -5.80 -41.01 -22.31
N ALA A 558 -5.95 -40.44 -23.52
CA ALA A 558 -5.30 -39.17 -23.89
C ALA A 558 -5.75 -38.00 -23.00
N GLY A 559 -7.04 -37.91 -22.68
CA GLY A 559 -7.54 -36.90 -21.73
C GLY A 559 -7.02 -37.13 -20.31
N THR A 560 -6.84 -38.39 -19.90
CA THR A 560 -6.20 -38.72 -18.62
C THR A 560 -4.73 -38.32 -18.58
N ALA A 561 -4.00 -38.43 -19.70
CA ALA A 561 -2.64 -37.91 -19.82
C ALA A 561 -2.61 -36.38 -19.69
N TRP A 562 -3.57 -35.67 -20.29
CA TRP A 562 -3.74 -34.22 -20.11
C TRP A 562 -4.01 -33.82 -18.65
N LEU A 563 -4.86 -34.55 -17.92
CA LEU A 563 -5.10 -34.29 -16.50
C LEU A 563 -3.82 -34.36 -15.67
N ARG A 564 -2.97 -35.35 -15.95
CA ARG A 564 -1.67 -35.47 -15.26
C ARG A 564 -0.71 -34.36 -15.65
N LEU A 565 -0.66 -34.00 -16.93
CA LEU A 565 0.17 -32.88 -17.38
C LEU A 565 -0.24 -31.56 -16.73
N ILE A 566 -1.54 -31.27 -16.63
CA ILE A 566 -2.06 -30.08 -15.94
C ILE A 566 -1.79 -30.15 -14.44
N ALA A 567 -1.88 -31.33 -13.81
CA ALA A 567 -1.56 -31.47 -12.40
C ALA A 567 -0.08 -31.16 -12.09
N GLU A 568 0.84 -31.62 -12.94
CA GLU A 568 2.28 -31.36 -12.83
C GLU A 568 2.68 -29.93 -13.25
N GLN A 569 2.05 -29.43 -14.32
CA GLN A 569 2.30 -28.12 -14.90
C GLN A 569 0.97 -27.39 -15.14
N PRO A 570 0.44 -26.72 -14.10
CA PRO A 570 -0.90 -26.16 -14.16
C PRO A 570 -1.04 -25.07 -15.23
N GLY A 571 0.03 -24.31 -15.49
CA GLY A 571 0.07 -23.27 -16.51
C GLY A 571 -0.24 -23.75 -17.94
N VAL A 572 -0.04 -25.04 -18.26
CA VAL A 572 -0.20 -25.56 -19.63
C VAL A 572 -1.58 -25.28 -20.21
N LEU A 573 -2.65 -25.39 -19.40
CA LEU A 573 -4.00 -25.05 -19.84
C LEU A 573 -4.10 -23.59 -20.29
N LEU A 574 -3.53 -22.67 -19.50
CA LEU A 574 -3.66 -21.23 -19.70
C LEU A 574 -2.78 -20.69 -20.84
N TRP A 575 -1.81 -21.48 -21.28
CA TRP A 575 -0.93 -21.16 -22.40
C TRP A 575 -1.55 -21.51 -23.76
N LEU A 576 -2.64 -22.29 -23.78
CA LEU A 576 -3.38 -22.59 -25.00
C LEU A 576 -4.19 -21.37 -25.49
N PRO A 577 -4.50 -21.27 -26.79
CA PRO A 577 -5.53 -20.37 -27.31
C PRO A 577 -6.88 -20.54 -26.59
N ASP A 578 -7.69 -19.47 -26.50
CA ASP A 578 -8.94 -19.51 -25.71
C ASP A 578 -9.98 -20.51 -26.24
N ASP A 579 -9.99 -20.76 -27.55
CA ASP A 579 -10.80 -21.78 -28.22
C ASP A 579 -10.33 -23.21 -27.89
N GLU A 580 -9.01 -23.46 -27.94
CA GLU A 580 -8.44 -24.75 -27.52
C GLU A 580 -8.61 -25.00 -26.02
N GLN A 581 -8.55 -23.94 -25.19
CA GLN A 581 -8.86 -24.03 -23.76
C GLN A 581 -10.29 -24.52 -23.52
N ALA A 582 -11.26 -23.97 -24.25
CA ALA A 582 -12.66 -24.37 -24.13
C ALA A 582 -12.87 -25.83 -24.56
N LEU A 583 -12.30 -26.24 -25.70
CA LEU A 583 -12.38 -27.62 -26.18
C LEU A 583 -11.68 -28.61 -25.24
N LEU A 584 -10.53 -28.23 -24.67
CA LEU A 584 -9.85 -29.06 -23.68
C LEU A 584 -10.67 -29.15 -22.39
N ALA A 585 -11.27 -28.05 -21.92
CA ALA A 585 -12.13 -28.08 -20.74
C ALA A 585 -13.36 -28.98 -20.93
N GLU A 586 -14.01 -28.90 -22.10
CA GLU A 586 -15.10 -29.79 -22.51
C GLU A 586 -14.66 -31.26 -22.45
N TRP A 587 -13.55 -31.58 -23.13
CA TRP A 587 -12.99 -32.92 -23.17
C TRP A 587 -12.70 -33.46 -21.78
N LEU A 588 -12.06 -32.67 -20.92
CA LEU A 588 -11.68 -33.08 -19.57
C LEU A 588 -12.89 -33.28 -18.65
N VAL A 589 -13.96 -32.50 -18.82
CA VAL A 589 -15.23 -32.73 -18.14
C VAL A 589 -15.88 -34.02 -18.59
N TRP A 590 -15.91 -34.29 -19.90
CA TRP A 590 -16.45 -35.56 -20.41
C TRP A 590 -15.66 -36.77 -19.89
N VAL A 591 -14.32 -36.72 -19.90
CA VAL A 591 -13.46 -37.79 -19.36
C VAL A 591 -13.72 -38.01 -17.86
N SER A 592 -14.01 -36.94 -17.13
CA SER A 592 -14.23 -36.97 -15.68
C SER A 592 -15.69 -37.25 -15.29
N GLY A 593 -16.64 -37.09 -16.21
CA GLY A 593 -18.08 -37.24 -16.02
C GLY A 593 -18.80 -36.01 -15.47
N SER A 594 -18.11 -35.11 -14.77
CA SER A 594 -18.65 -33.82 -14.31
C SER A 594 -17.53 -32.83 -13.96
N SER A 595 -17.87 -31.55 -13.86
CA SER A 595 -16.95 -30.50 -13.41
C SER A 595 -16.43 -30.76 -11.98
N GLN A 596 -17.29 -31.25 -11.07
CA GLN A 596 -16.87 -31.61 -9.71
C GLN A 596 -15.91 -32.81 -9.70
N ALA A 597 -16.17 -33.82 -10.53
CA ALA A 597 -15.29 -34.98 -10.65
C ALA A 597 -13.93 -34.61 -11.28
N LEU A 598 -13.93 -33.67 -12.23
CA LEU A 598 -12.70 -33.11 -12.82
C LEU A 598 -11.81 -32.49 -11.74
N ARG A 599 -12.37 -31.65 -10.86
CA ARG A 599 -11.61 -31.04 -9.74
C ARG A 599 -11.00 -32.09 -8.83
N GLN A 600 -11.76 -33.13 -8.47
CA GLN A 600 -11.26 -34.22 -7.64
C GLN A 600 -10.15 -35.01 -8.33
N ARG A 601 -10.26 -35.25 -9.64
CA ARG A 601 -9.24 -35.94 -10.43
C ARG A 601 -7.95 -35.12 -10.55
N LEU A 602 -8.03 -33.81 -10.81
CA LEU A 602 -6.85 -32.93 -10.84
C LEU A 602 -6.11 -32.94 -9.50
N ARG A 603 -6.85 -32.87 -8.38
CA ARG A 603 -6.25 -32.98 -7.04
C ARG A 603 -5.59 -34.34 -6.80
N ARG A 604 -6.27 -35.44 -7.18
CA ARG A 604 -5.71 -36.81 -7.07
C ARG A 604 -4.50 -37.01 -7.99
N ALA A 605 -4.45 -36.31 -9.12
CA ALA A 605 -3.33 -36.34 -10.04
C ALA A 605 -2.12 -35.53 -9.56
N GLY A 606 -2.24 -34.77 -8.45
CA GLY A 606 -1.12 -34.06 -7.83
C GLY A 606 -1.19 -32.53 -7.89
N LEU A 607 -2.30 -31.94 -8.35
CA LEU A 607 -2.46 -30.48 -8.37
C LEU A 607 -2.35 -29.92 -6.93
N LYS A 608 -1.25 -29.22 -6.65
CA LYS A 608 -0.94 -28.68 -5.32
C LYS A 608 -1.87 -27.53 -4.96
N SER A 609 -2.25 -27.47 -3.69
CA SER A 609 -3.07 -26.37 -3.19
C SER A 609 -2.30 -25.06 -3.18
N GLY A 610 -2.86 -24.03 -3.82
CA GLY A 610 -2.23 -22.71 -3.92
C GLY A 610 -2.87 -21.79 -4.94
N VAL A 611 -2.21 -20.67 -5.23
CA VAL A 611 -2.69 -19.63 -6.16
C VAL A 611 -2.92 -20.20 -7.57
N GLN A 612 -2.02 -21.06 -8.06
CA GLN A 612 -2.15 -21.68 -9.38
C GLN A 612 -3.37 -22.61 -9.48
N GLU A 613 -3.66 -23.41 -8.45
CA GLU A 613 -4.91 -24.22 -8.40
C GLU A 613 -6.12 -23.29 -8.52
N GLN A 614 -6.16 -22.21 -7.73
CA GLN A 614 -7.30 -21.29 -7.73
C GLN A 614 -7.51 -20.61 -9.08
N ILE A 615 -6.43 -20.15 -9.73
CA ILE A 615 -6.51 -19.53 -11.06
C ILE A 615 -7.09 -20.52 -12.08
N ILE A 616 -6.61 -21.76 -12.08
CA ILE A 616 -7.03 -22.77 -13.07
C ILE A 616 -8.44 -23.26 -12.80
N LEU A 617 -8.78 -23.50 -11.54
CA LEU A 617 -10.14 -23.90 -11.19
C LEU A 617 -11.14 -22.79 -11.54
N ARG A 618 -10.79 -21.52 -11.28
CA ARG A 618 -11.61 -20.38 -11.70
C ARG A 618 -11.74 -20.29 -13.22
N ARG A 619 -10.64 -20.44 -13.95
CA ARG A 619 -10.67 -20.40 -15.42
C ARG A 619 -11.46 -21.57 -16.00
N LEU A 620 -11.32 -22.78 -15.46
CA LEU A 620 -12.16 -23.91 -15.83
C LEU A 620 -13.62 -23.60 -15.55
N ASP A 621 -13.96 -23.02 -14.41
CA ASP A 621 -15.34 -22.63 -14.10
C ASP A 621 -15.91 -21.64 -15.12
N ASP A 622 -15.12 -20.63 -15.51
CA ASP A 622 -15.50 -19.68 -16.56
C ASP A 622 -15.72 -20.39 -17.91
N LEU A 623 -14.79 -21.25 -18.32
CA LEU A 623 -14.85 -21.98 -19.61
C LEU A 623 -16.00 -22.99 -19.66
N LEU A 624 -16.36 -23.59 -18.53
CA LEU A 624 -17.40 -24.61 -18.44
C LEU A 624 -18.81 -24.01 -18.38
N THR A 625 -18.96 -22.69 -18.31
CA THR A 625 -20.28 -22.04 -18.40
C THR A 625 -20.86 -22.21 -19.81
N GLY A 626 -21.95 -22.99 -19.91
CA GLY A 626 -22.68 -23.19 -21.18
C GLY A 626 -22.22 -24.37 -22.04
N ILE A 627 -21.32 -25.23 -21.53
CA ILE A 627 -20.93 -26.47 -22.22
C ILE A 627 -22.00 -27.55 -22.03
N ASP A 628 -22.44 -28.15 -23.14
CA ASP A 628 -23.34 -29.30 -23.12
C ASP A 628 -22.57 -30.57 -22.71
N THR A 629 -23.00 -31.23 -21.63
CA THR A 629 -22.40 -32.48 -21.15
C THR A 629 -22.94 -33.73 -21.87
N GLY A 630 -23.66 -33.54 -22.98
CA GLY A 630 -24.16 -34.62 -23.83
C GLY A 630 -23.07 -35.58 -24.33
N ALA A 631 -23.50 -36.74 -24.84
CA ALA A 631 -22.57 -37.69 -25.44
C ALA A 631 -21.89 -37.04 -26.66
N PRO A 632 -20.55 -37.02 -26.73
CA PRO A 632 -19.84 -36.32 -27.79
C PRO A 632 -20.04 -37.01 -29.13
N HIS A 633 -20.20 -36.21 -30.19
CA HIS A 633 -20.22 -36.72 -31.56
C HIS A 633 -18.84 -37.30 -31.91
N PRO A 634 -18.73 -38.42 -32.65
CA PRO A 634 -17.44 -39.04 -32.99
C PRO A 634 -16.43 -38.11 -33.67
N GLU A 635 -16.89 -37.10 -34.41
CA GLU A 635 -16.04 -36.10 -35.04
C GLU A 635 -15.31 -35.21 -34.02
N MET A 636 -15.89 -34.99 -32.82
CA MET A 636 -15.23 -34.22 -31.75
C MET A 636 -14.01 -34.94 -31.18
N PHE A 637 -13.95 -36.28 -31.29
CA PHE A 637 -12.79 -37.05 -30.85
C PHE A 637 -11.52 -36.65 -31.61
N LEU A 638 -11.63 -36.36 -32.91
CA LEU A 638 -10.50 -35.91 -33.71
C LEU A 638 -10.07 -34.51 -33.33
N ASN A 639 -11.02 -33.60 -33.06
CA ASN A 639 -10.73 -32.25 -32.59
C ASN A 639 -10.02 -32.26 -31.23
N TRP A 640 -10.50 -33.06 -30.28
CA TRP A 640 -9.85 -33.22 -28.98
C TRP A 640 -8.45 -33.82 -29.10
N LEU A 641 -8.30 -34.88 -29.92
CA LEU A 641 -7.00 -35.47 -30.21
C LEU A 641 -6.09 -34.59 -31.07
N ALA A 642 -6.53 -33.43 -31.55
CA ALA A 642 -5.67 -32.44 -32.19
C ALA A 642 -5.06 -31.45 -31.19
N ILE A 643 -5.67 -31.27 -30.01
CA ILE A 643 -5.17 -30.35 -28.97
C ILE A 643 -3.82 -30.85 -28.43
N ARG A 644 -2.86 -29.93 -28.29
CA ARG A 644 -1.49 -30.21 -27.86
C ARG A 644 -0.97 -29.16 -26.90
N PRO A 645 -0.04 -29.51 -26.00
CA PRO A 645 0.71 -28.49 -25.26
C PRO A 645 1.40 -27.53 -26.24
N PRO A 646 1.52 -26.24 -25.91
CA PRO A 646 2.13 -25.26 -26.80
C PRO A 646 3.54 -25.66 -27.26
N GLY A 647 3.82 -25.49 -28.55
CA GLY A 647 5.10 -25.89 -29.13
C GLY A 647 5.30 -27.40 -29.30
N VAL A 648 4.34 -28.26 -28.94
CA VAL A 648 4.37 -29.70 -29.27
C VAL A 648 3.60 -29.95 -30.55
N ASN A 649 4.27 -30.49 -31.57
CA ASN A 649 3.69 -30.60 -32.91
C ASN A 649 2.90 -31.89 -33.18
N HIS A 650 3.13 -32.95 -32.40
CA HIS A 650 2.53 -34.27 -32.63
C HIS A 650 2.32 -35.04 -31.32
N MET A 651 1.39 -36.01 -31.35
CA MET A 651 1.15 -36.95 -30.25
C MET A 651 1.50 -38.33 -30.74
N ARG A 652 2.09 -39.13 -29.87
CA ARG A 652 2.40 -40.52 -30.14
C ARG A 652 1.64 -41.40 -29.17
N LEU A 653 0.69 -42.16 -29.73
CA LEU A 653 -0.07 -43.16 -28.99
C LEU A 653 0.75 -44.45 -28.92
N ILE A 654 0.98 -44.95 -27.72
CA ILE A 654 1.55 -46.27 -27.47
C ILE A 654 0.39 -47.12 -26.96
N VAL A 655 -0.17 -47.95 -27.83
CA VAL A 655 -1.42 -48.66 -27.57
C VAL A 655 -1.11 -50.10 -27.22
N ILE A 656 -1.53 -50.55 -26.05
CA ILE A 656 -1.44 -51.95 -25.62
C ILE A 656 -2.84 -52.54 -25.75
N HIS A 657 -3.01 -53.52 -26.64
CA HIS A 657 -4.24 -54.28 -26.79
C HIS A 657 -4.09 -55.65 -26.12
N THR A 658 -4.88 -55.90 -25.08
CA THR A 658 -4.84 -57.14 -24.29
C THR A 658 -5.87 -58.19 -24.76
N GLY A 659 -6.68 -57.85 -25.76
CA GLY A 659 -7.66 -58.75 -26.37
C GLY A 659 -7.06 -59.62 -27.47
N ASP A 660 -7.72 -60.74 -27.80
CA ASP A 660 -7.19 -61.73 -28.76
C ASP A 660 -7.90 -61.69 -30.11
N THR A 661 -9.01 -60.95 -30.22
CA THR A 661 -9.92 -61.11 -31.37
C THR A 661 -10.09 -59.84 -32.19
N ARG A 662 -9.78 -58.66 -31.64
CA ARG A 662 -10.16 -57.38 -32.24
C ARG A 662 -9.01 -56.47 -32.64
N ALA A 663 -7.78 -56.99 -32.71
CA ALA A 663 -6.59 -56.23 -33.05
C ALA A 663 -6.70 -55.45 -34.39
N MET A 664 -7.34 -56.04 -35.41
CA MET A 664 -7.55 -55.37 -36.71
C MET A 664 -8.52 -54.19 -36.58
N SER A 665 -9.64 -54.39 -35.88
CA SER A 665 -10.60 -53.31 -35.62
C SER A 665 -9.96 -52.15 -34.84
N VAL A 666 -9.02 -52.47 -33.94
CA VAL A 666 -8.24 -51.46 -33.23
C VAL A 666 -7.31 -50.71 -34.18
N ALA A 667 -6.55 -51.42 -35.03
CA ALA A 667 -5.67 -50.80 -36.02
C ALA A 667 -6.45 -49.91 -37.01
N ASP A 668 -7.61 -50.36 -37.48
CA ASP A 668 -8.50 -49.60 -38.37
C ASP A 668 -9.00 -48.32 -37.67
N ALA A 669 -9.35 -48.41 -36.38
CA ALA A 669 -9.76 -47.24 -35.60
C ALA A 669 -8.61 -46.27 -35.37
N LEU A 670 -7.39 -46.75 -35.11
CA LEU A 670 -6.19 -45.90 -34.95
C LEU A 670 -5.78 -45.24 -36.27
N SER A 671 -5.97 -45.91 -37.40
CA SER A 671 -5.73 -45.32 -38.72
C SER A 671 -6.59 -44.08 -38.97
N ALA A 672 -7.80 -44.04 -38.41
CA ALA A 672 -8.68 -42.87 -38.50
C ALA A 672 -8.19 -41.62 -37.76
N VAL A 673 -7.29 -41.75 -36.79
CA VAL A 673 -6.74 -40.59 -36.05
C VAL A 673 -5.39 -40.14 -36.60
N GLN A 674 -4.79 -40.90 -37.52
CA GLN A 674 -3.44 -40.63 -38.03
C GLN A 674 -3.31 -39.24 -38.68
N ASP A 675 -4.35 -38.81 -39.39
CA ASP A 675 -4.40 -37.53 -40.09
C ASP A 675 -4.36 -36.31 -39.14
N ALA A 676 -4.64 -36.48 -37.83
CA ALA A 676 -4.67 -35.42 -36.82
C ALA A 676 -3.29 -35.12 -36.18
N ARG A 677 -2.19 -35.34 -36.91
CA ARG A 677 -0.81 -35.28 -36.37
C ARG A 677 -0.62 -36.23 -35.17
N VAL A 678 -1.31 -37.37 -35.21
CA VAL A 678 -1.21 -38.44 -34.24
C VAL A 678 -0.50 -39.61 -34.90
N THR A 679 0.61 -40.03 -34.33
CA THR A 679 1.27 -41.28 -34.70
C THR A 679 0.92 -42.35 -33.68
N TRP A 680 0.99 -43.62 -34.06
CA TRP A 680 0.68 -44.70 -33.13
C TRP A 680 1.56 -45.92 -33.32
N THR A 681 1.79 -46.64 -32.22
CA THR A 681 2.41 -47.96 -32.17
C THR A 681 1.45 -48.87 -31.39
N LEU A 682 0.92 -49.90 -32.06
CA LEU A 682 0.00 -50.87 -31.48
C LEU A 682 0.75 -52.14 -31.10
N PHE A 683 0.81 -52.45 -29.81
CA PHE A 683 1.28 -53.71 -29.27
C PHE A 683 0.08 -54.63 -29.03
N THR A 684 0.05 -55.79 -29.67
CA THR A 684 -1.09 -56.71 -29.62
C THR A 684 -0.66 -58.17 -29.63
N SER A 685 -1.52 -59.06 -29.11
CA SER A 685 -1.35 -60.50 -29.30
C SER A 685 -1.75 -60.94 -30.71
N PRO A 686 -1.15 -62.04 -31.23
CA PRO A 686 -1.58 -62.63 -32.50
C PRO A 686 -3.02 -63.13 -32.37
N ALA A 687 -3.88 -62.70 -33.31
CA ALA A 687 -5.25 -63.17 -33.36
C ALA A 687 -5.29 -64.67 -33.70
N ARG A 688 -6.13 -65.45 -33.00
CA ARG A 688 -6.27 -66.90 -33.26
C ARG A 688 -6.54 -67.16 -34.75
N GLY A 689 -5.63 -67.87 -35.41
CA GLY A 689 -5.75 -68.27 -36.81
C GLY A 689 -5.45 -67.17 -37.86
N ARG A 690 -4.85 -66.03 -37.49
CA ARG A 690 -4.40 -64.99 -38.44
C ARG A 690 -2.98 -64.52 -38.12
N THR A 691 -2.09 -64.55 -39.11
CA THR A 691 -0.73 -64.02 -39.04
C THR A 691 -0.73 -62.52 -39.34
N PHE A 692 -0.64 -61.67 -38.30
CA PHE A 692 -0.41 -60.23 -38.48
C PHE A 692 0.97 -59.93 -39.08
N ALA A 693 1.96 -60.76 -38.74
CA ALA A 693 3.37 -60.56 -39.08
C ALA A 693 3.65 -60.67 -40.59
N GLU A 694 2.81 -61.36 -41.37
CA GLU A 694 3.08 -61.64 -42.78
C GLU A 694 2.68 -60.49 -43.73
N THR A 695 1.97 -59.46 -43.24
CA THR A 695 1.52 -58.37 -44.14
C THR A 695 1.83 -56.95 -43.66
N HIS A 696 1.84 -56.61 -42.36
CA HIS A 696 2.00 -55.20 -41.93
C HIS A 696 2.60 -54.96 -40.51
N GLY A 697 3.23 -55.95 -39.85
CA GLY A 697 3.69 -55.81 -38.46
C GLY A 697 5.03 -56.49 -38.13
N VAL A 698 5.65 -56.07 -37.02
CA VAL A 698 6.89 -56.66 -36.47
C VAL A 698 6.53 -57.70 -35.42
N ALA A 699 7.05 -58.93 -35.57
CA ALA A 699 6.95 -59.95 -34.53
C ALA A 699 7.96 -59.63 -33.41
N LEU A 700 7.48 -59.42 -32.20
CA LEU A 700 8.29 -59.09 -31.04
C LEU A 700 9.04 -60.34 -30.58
N GLU A 701 10.36 -60.32 -30.72
CA GLU A 701 11.22 -61.45 -30.38
C GLU A 701 12.49 -60.93 -29.71
N TRP A 702 12.85 -61.53 -28.57
CA TRP A 702 14.14 -61.34 -27.90
C TRP A 702 15.07 -62.50 -28.26
N SER A 703 16.35 -62.20 -28.44
CA SER A 703 17.41 -63.22 -28.49
C SER A 703 17.54 -63.94 -27.14
N GLU A 704 18.16 -65.13 -27.15
CA GLU A 704 18.38 -65.90 -25.92
C GLU A 704 19.19 -65.12 -24.87
N ASP A 705 20.18 -64.34 -25.31
CA ASP A 705 20.99 -63.48 -24.45
C ASP A 705 20.15 -62.38 -23.80
N GLU A 706 19.25 -61.76 -24.57
CA GLU A 706 18.34 -60.72 -24.05
C GLU A 706 17.30 -61.32 -23.09
N LEU A 707 16.79 -62.51 -23.37
CA LEU A 707 15.88 -63.22 -22.46
C LEU A 707 16.57 -63.54 -21.14
N LEU A 708 17.81 -64.02 -21.17
CA LEU A 708 18.60 -64.27 -19.98
C LEU A 708 18.84 -62.98 -19.19
N GLU A 709 19.17 -61.88 -19.87
CA GLU A 709 19.37 -60.60 -19.22
C GLU A 709 18.08 -60.07 -18.59
N LEU A 710 16.92 -60.20 -19.26
CA LEU A 710 15.62 -59.85 -18.68
C LEU A 710 15.28 -60.68 -17.43
N LEU A 711 15.59 -61.98 -17.43
CA LEU A 711 15.44 -62.83 -16.24
C LEU A 711 16.38 -62.37 -15.11
N ASN A 712 17.62 -62.03 -15.44
CA ASN A 712 18.57 -61.46 -14.48
C ASN A 712 18.10 -60.11 -13.95
N VAL A 713 17.49 -59.26 -14.77
CA VAL A 713 16.88 -57.98 -14.33
C VAL A 713 15.69 -58.25 -13.40
N ALA A 714 14.82 -59.21 -13.73
CA ALA A 714 13.70 -59.59 -12.89
C ALA A 714 14.18 -60.05 -11.50
N VAL A 715 15.15 -60.96 -11.43
CA VAL A 715 15.73 -61.43 -10.16
C VAL A 715 16.45 -60.32 -9.40
N ARG A 716 17.28 -59.50 -10.07
CA ARG A 716 17.97 -58.38 -9.43
C ARG A 716 17.02 -57.35 -8.85
N SER A 717 15.95 -57.04 -9.58
CA SER A 717 14.95 -56.07 -9.15
C SER A 717 14.05 -56.62 -8.04
N ALA A 718 13.96 -57.95 -7.91
CA ALA A 718 13.09 -58.61 -6.96
C ALA A 718 13.57 -58.56 -5.52
N GLY A 719 14.84 -58.21 -5.26
CA GLY A 719 15.39 -58.09 -3.90
C GLY A 719 16.53 -57.08 -3.81
N LYS A 720 17.01 -56.82 -2.59
CA LYS A 720 18.09 -55.84 -2.34
C LYS A 720 19.50 -56.38 -2.57
N SER A 721 19.63 -57.69 -2.77
CA SER A 721 20.90 -58.41 -2.86
C SER A 721 21.56 -58.33 -4.25
N GLY A 722 20.84 -57.89 -5.28
CA GLY A 722 21.36 -57.83 -6.65
C GLY A 722 21.71 -59.20 -7.24
N LYS A 723 21.10 -60.28 -6.72
CA LYS A 723 21.27 -61.65 -7.22
C LYS A 723 20.90 -61.77 -8.70
N ARG A 724 21.57 -62.69 -9.40
CA ARG A 724 21.22 -63.11 -10.77
C ARG A 724 20.43 -64.41 -10.74
N LEU A 725 19.86 -64.83 -11.88
CA LEU A 725 19.15 -66.10 -11.96
C LEU A 725 20.05 -67.29 -11.58
N THR A 726 21.31 -67.29 -12.02
CA THR A 726 22.30 -68.30 -11.66
C THR A 726 22.53 -68.40 -10.16
N SER A 727 22.37 -67.30 -9.41
CA SER A 727 22.48 -67.31 -7.94
C SER A 727 21.32 -68.02 -7.22
N LEU A 728 20.28 -68.40 -7.95
CA LEU A 728 19.12 -69.15 -7.47
C LEU A 728 19.16 -70.61 -7.95
N MET A 729 20.26 -71.02 -8.57
CA MET A 729 20.43 -72.33 -9.17
C MET A 729 21.63 -73.06 -8.60
N GLU A 730 21.57 -74.39 -8.63
CA GLU A 730 22.69 -75.28 -8.34
C GLU A 730 22.56 -76.51 -9.25
N LEU A 731 23.53 -76.70 -10.15
CA LEU A 731 23.56 -77.85 -11.05
C LEU A 731 24.20 -79.06 -10.36
N ASP A 732 23.63 -80.24 -10.60
CA ASP A 732 24.18 -81.48 -10.06
C ASP A 732 25.38 -81.95 -10.93
N ASP A 733 25.39 -81.63 -12.23
CA ASP A 733 26.51 -81.88 -13.13
C ASP A 733 27.50 -80.70 -13.19
N LEU A 734 28.65 -80.86 -12.51
CA LEU A 734 29.74 -79.88 -12.47
C LEU A 734 30.41 -79.61 -13.84
N ALA A 735 30.14 -80.43 -14.86
CA ALA A 735 30.63 -80.20 -16.22
C ALA A 735 29.79 -79.18 -17.01
N LEU A 736 28.58 -78.87 -16.54
CA LEU A 736 27.68 -77.91 -17.17
C LEU A 736 27.98 -76.48 -16.68
N ASN A 737 28.04 -75.55 -17.62
CA ASN A 737 28.03 -74.12 -17.30
C ASN A 737 26.56 -73.68 -17.13
N GLU A 738 26.23 -73.13 -15.95
CA GLU A 738 24.89 -72.61 -15.61
C GLU A 738 24.31 -71.65 -16.66
N GLU A 739 25.15 -70.74 -17.16
CA GLU A 739 24.75 -69.76 -18.16
C GLU A 739 24.43 -70.43 -19.51
N GLN A 740 25.29 -71.36 -19.93
CA GLN A 740 25.08 -72.10 -21.18
C GLN A 740 23.84 -73.01 -21.09
N PHE A 741 23.63 -73.66 -19.95
CA PHE A 741 22.45 -74.48 -19.68
C PHE A 741 21.16 -73.63 -19.75
N LEU A 742 21.18 -72.42 -19.19
CA LEU A 742 20.07 -71.48 -19.26
C LEU A 742 19.82 -71.02 -20.70
N LEU A 743 20.85 -70.64 -21.45
CA LEU A 743 20.71 -70.25 -22.86
C LEU A 743 20.09 -71.39 -23.70
N ASP A 744 20.53 -72.63 -23.49
CA ASP A 744 19.96 -73.80 -24.17
C ASP A 744 18.50 -74.07 -23.77
N THR A 745 18.15 -73.82 -22.51
CA THR A 745 16.77 -73.87 -22.01
C THR A 745 15.90 -72.79 -22.66
N LEU A 746 16.42 -71.56 -22.79
CA LEU A 746 15.71 -70.40 -23.32
C LEU A 746 15.40 -70.49 -24.82
N LYS A 747 16.12 -71.32 -25.58
CA LYS A 747 15.73 -71.66 -26.97
C LYS A 747 14.29 -72.18 -27.07
N ARG A 748 13.77 -72.80 -26.00
CA ARG A 748 12.38 -73.30 -25.94
C ARG A 748 11.35 -72.20 -25.73
N ALA A 749 11.76 -71.05 -25.22
CA ALA A 749 10.91 -69.87 -25.09
C ALA A 749 10.62 -69.18 -26.45
N ARG A 750 11.36 -69.53 -27.51
CA ARG A 750 11.19 -69.03 -28.89
C ARG A 750 11.09 -67.50 -28.94
N GLY A 751 12.02 -66.84 -28.25
CA GLY A 751 12.11 -65.39 -28.21
C GLY A 751 11.01 -64.68 -27.42
N SER A 752 10.23 -65.37 -26.59
CA SER A 752 9.21 -64.76 -25.70
C SER A 752 9.65 -64.74 -24.24
N PHE A 753 9.59 -63.57 -23.60
CA PHE A 753 9.91 -63.45 -22.18
C PHE A 753 8.82 -64.04 -21.28
N GLU A 754 7.55 -63.88 -21.65
CA GLU A 754 6.41 -64.52 -20.97
C GLU A 754 6.58 -66.05 -20.90
N ARG A 755 7.05 -66.67 -21.99
CA ARG A 755 7.33 -68.12 -22.01
C ARG A 755 8.57 -68.49 -21.19
N ALA A 756 9.61 -67.66 -21.21
CA ALA A 756 10.79 -67.86 -20.38
C ALA A 756 10.42 -67.82 -18.88
N LEU A 757 9.58 -66.87 -18.47
CA LEU A 757 9.04 -66.79 -17.11
C LEU A 757 8.21 -68.02 -16.76
N ALA A 758 7.36 -68.50 -17.67
CA ALA A 758 6.57 -69.71 -17.45
C ALA A 758 7.45 -70.95 -17.21
N ILE A 759 8.54 -71.11 -17.97
CA ILE A 759 9.51 -72.20 -17.75
C ILE A 759 10.13 -72.10 -16.35
N CYS A 760 10.59 -70.91 -15.94
CA CYS A 760 11.16 -70.69 -14.61
C CYS A 760 10.13 -70.89 -13.48
N GLN A 761 8.89 -70.44 -13.69
CA GLN A 761 7.81 -70.60 -12.73
C GLN A 761 7.44 -72.08 -12.56
N ASP A 762 7.31 -72.83 -13.66
CA ASP A 762 7.05 -74.27 -13.63
C ASP A 762 8.19 -75.04 -12.95
N ALA A 763 9.44 -74.64 -13.19
CA ALA A 763 10.60 -75.21 -12.50
C ALA A 763 10.52 -74.95 -10.99
N LEU A 764 10.20 -73.72 -10.57
CA LEU A 764 10.02 -73.39 -9.16
C LEU A 764 8.87 -74.17 -8.52
N VAL A 765 7.71 -74.24 -9.17
CA VAL A 765 6.55 -74.99 -8.65
C VAL A 765 6.88 -76.48 -8.51
N HIS A 766 7.57 -77.06 -9.49
CA HIS A 766 8.04 -78.44 -9.40
C HIS A 766 9.01 -78.64 -8.24
N HIS A 767 10.01 -77.77 -8.11
CA HIS A 767 11.00 -77.80 -7.03
C HIS A 767 10.35 -77.77 -5.64
N LEU A 768 9.45 -76.80 -5.41
CA LEU A 768 8.76 -76.64 -4.12
C LEU A 768 7.81 -77.80 -3.81
N THR A 769 7.28 -78.48 -4.84
CA THR A 769 6.47 -79.70 -4.65
C THR A 769 7.35 -80.89 -4.26
N ARG A 770 8.55 -80.99 -4.84
CA ARG A 770 9.48 -82.10 -4.59
C ARG A 770 10.28 -81.94 -3.29
N ARG A 771 10.54 -80.69 -2.88
CA ARG A 771 11.29 -80.34 -1.66
C ARG A 771 10.41 -79.48 -0.74
N PRO A 772 9.52 -80.09 0.06
CA PRO A 772 8.66 -79.34 0.98
C PRO A 772 9.38 -78.91 2.28
N ASP A 773 10.51 -79.53 2.64
CA ASP A 773 11.24 -79.20 3.86
C ASP A 773 12.12 -77.96 3.68
N GLN A 774 11.76 -76.87 4.35
CA GLN A 774 12.46 -75.58 4.30
C GLN A 774 13.84 -75.61 4.98
N ASN A 775 14.13 -76.63 5.79
CA ASN A 775 15.42 -76.76 6.48
C ASN A 775 16.49 -77.46 5.63
N ASP A 776 16.10 -78.06 4.50
CA ASP A 776 17.06 -78.67 3.58
C ASP A 776 17.83 -77.54 2.85
N PRO A 777 19.18 -77.49 2.89
CA PRO A 777 19.94 -76.49 2.12
C PRO A 777 19.60 -76.52 0.62
N LYS A 778 19.21 -77.69 0.11
CA LYS A 778 18.75 -77.90 -1.26
C LYS A 778 17.38 -77.27 -1.56
N TYR A 779 16.64 -76.80 -0.56
CA TYR A 779 15.40 -76.03 -0.72
C TYR A 779 15.64 -74.69 -1.42
N LEU A 780 16.82 -74.09 -1.24
CA LEU A 780 17.13 -72.74 -1.71
C LEU A 780 17.31 -72.65 -3.23
N PHE A 781 17.84 -73.71 -3.86
CA PHE A 781 18.33 -73.67 -5.24
C PHE A 781 17.52 -74.55 -6.19
N LEU A 782 17.15 -73.99 -7.34
CA LEU A 782 16.58 -74.73 -8.47
C LEU A 782 17.67 -75.58 -9.13
N ASN A 783 17.38 -76.83 -9.49
CA ASN A 783 18.34 -77.71 -10.16
C ASN A 783 17.95 -78.00 -11.61
N GLU A 784 18.88 -78.60 -12.37
CA GLU A 784 18.68 -78.99 -13.77
C GLU A 784 17.41 -79.83 -14.02
N ASN A 785 17.07 -80.75 -13.10
CA ASN A 785 15.90 -81.62 -13.26
C ASN A 785 14.59 -80.83 -13.18
N ASP A 786 14.53 -79.75 -12.39
CA ASP A 786 13.35 -78.90 -12.30
C ASP A 786 13.07 -78.21 -13.63
N PHE A 787 14.12 -77.69 -14.28
CA PHE A 787 14.02 -77.10 -15.61
C PHE A 787 13.69 -78.13 -16.69
N ILE A 788 14.30 -79.32 -16.66
CA ILE A 788 13.99 -80.39 -17.62
C ILE A 788 12.50 -80.78 -17.53
N VAL A 789 11.96 -80.93 -16.31
CA VAL A 789 10.53 -81.26 -16.12
C VAL A 789 9.63 -80.12 -16.58
N ALA A 790 10.00 -78.86 -16.32
CA ALA A 790 9.27 -77.69 -16.81
C ALA A 790 9.22 -77.63 -18.35
N LEU A 791 10.33 -77.98 -19.01
CA LEU A 791 10.41 -78.05 -20.47
C LEU A 791 9.60 -79.19 -21.09
N LEU A 792 9.34 -80.28 -20.36
CA LEU A 792 8.47 -81.37 -20.84
C LEU A 792 6.97 -81.03 -20.77
N ARG A 793 6.61 -80.01 -19.99
CA ARG A 793 5.23 -79.53 -19.84
C ARG A 793 4.86 -78.42 -20.82
N ASN A 794 5.85 -77.71 -21.36
CA ASN A 794 5.73 -76.56 -22.27
C ASN A 794 6.13 -76.91 -23.70
#